data_AF-B0XLC2-F1
#
_entry.id   AF-B0XLC2-F1
#
_cell.length_a   1.000
_cell.length_b   1.000
_cell.length_c   1.000
_cell.angle_alpha   90.00
_cell.angle_beta   90.00
_cell.angle_gamma   90.00
#
_symmetry.space_group_name_H-M   'P 1'
#
loop_
_entity.id
_entity.type
_entity.pdbx_description
1 polymer ?
#
loop_
_entity_poly.entity_id
_entity_poly.type
_entity_poly.pdbx_seq_one_letter_code
_entity_poly.pdbx_strand_id
1 'polypeptide(L)'
;MNKYKGFAQKSSAYEYGRQTFYEHDVETTLNQQDDVLSGHQNELIDGDDTRIKNHGNENTPSDLINSSGTDSKDTAQFNGNGTASESQHNEMGPSPNNMINGNDTTLKDESNGKVPSAGWKPVKHKQGMLKKVGKLYSHDEREWIKCRVDAEDGLPYSGKFNNGMMLMKLHGDGCLLTSSHKYIALVHIDRNDELDSAIDFNQAIKILLKNLQQVELIRDVDSAIAKEAKEKFEKCMTELSNNSFEVVENAGDLFQLSMILQQFKSDKKNLLEHINKNQYVSSQLKQTIDEYVKACANFEKRKGMLEFMKYFFIGPKHYRIDVLEETLKRGAAVHKQKALETCPAFMKNKLDSIPDSNVFFVISSDLKLFSDMHNTLDKETFEPVLSALADKYCETISKIQPNDSTKVTLLTNPIYFYLCKSLTDVVKEINARTKDQKYDVWYAFDEWNHSNFPWVSSLMDKCFERELKMLIDMLNHFEPGKPSALQKFEYECKIFRSISKSIQQQALPTEVQVWLCLLDDTIENVLHKDKNIDQLCSYLLALYKSCSESNLSTMDSMESLRVITHNTIKYLALGAPFFNSKHGLDREITLSQINIMKRATVGGQMSFLDYRDLVEVFGQYWKQRGEFADGITAKLPSEYFKNHVANIQNILLQCMRDALRKNVELAELISFCRAYEELLVDLLDVPLDWYVRLEQGETHDFVVKRELVELVKNNWQDSEHKCYRVTNIVKFTARLTSEEEEHPKHYILETVKNLLNSIYNMMMAGNWKGGARLTELEQISSASLMIASVRSCLIYLKEQPDNINFDKYLEENSKPFETLSAKCTSFEEFKKRTLMIKESFWYIRNQNAIGIDEA
;
A
#
# COMPACT_ATOMS: atom_id res chain seq x y z
N MET A 1 42.84 -36.56 -21.64
CA MET A 1 42.08 -37.82 -21.45
C MET A 1 40.59 -37.45 -21.37
N ASN A 2 39.81 -37.94 -22.34
CA ASN A 2 38.34 -38.10 -22.42
C ASN A 2 37.54 -37.88 -21.10
N LYS A 3 36.30 -37.35 -21.03
CA LYS A 3 35.18 -37.21 -21.97
C LYS A 3 33.99 -36.48 -21.25
N TYR A 4 33.00 -36.02 -22.03
CA TYR A 4 31.63 -35.51 -21.70
C TYR A 4 31.52 -34.05 -21.19
N LYS A 5 31.00 -33.02 -21.90
CA LYS A 5 29.80 -32.78 -22.76
C LYS A 5 28.45 -32.93 -22.05
N GLY A 6 27.72 -31.81 -21.82
CA GLY A 6 26.26 -31.79 -21.66
C GLY A 6 25.59 -30.60 -20.96
N PHE A 7 25.52 -29.44 -21.65
CA PHE A 7 24.44 -28.41 -21.70
C PHE A 7 23.52 -28.03 -20.50
N ALA A 8 23.52 -26.70 -20.23
CA ALA A 8 22.39 -25.75 -20.27
C ALA A 8 21.66 -25.24 -18.99
N GLN A 9 21.73 -23.90 -18.86
CA GLN A 9 20.70 -22.94 -18.41
C GLN A 9 20.22 -22.92 -16.94
N LYS A 10 20.65 -21.88 -16.20
CA LYS A 10 19.76 -20.81 -15.65
C LYS A 10 20.55 -19.74 -14.87
N SER A 11 20.39 -18.49 -15.32
CA SER A 11 20.24 -17.25 -14.55
C SER A 11 21.12 -17.02 -13.31
N SER A 12 22.22 -16.27 -13.49
CA SER A 12 22.97 -15.63 -12.41
C SER A 12 22.21 -14.40 -11.89
N ALA A 13 21.83 -14.44 -10.61
CA ALA A 13 21.45 -13.25 -9.85
C ALA A 13 22.71 -12.42 -9.56
N TYR A 14 22.64 -11.12 -9.86
CA TYR A 14 23.64 -10.13 -9.47
C TYR A 14 23.39 -9.73 -8.01
N GLU A 15 24.23 -10.21 -7.11
CA GLU A 15 24.47 -9.57 -5.81
C GLU A 15 25.56 -8.50 -6.01
N TYR A 16 25.24 -7.23 -5.78
CA TYR A 16 26.25 -6.17 -5.69
C TYR A 16 26.44 -5.80 -4.21
N GLY A 17 27.64 -6.13 -3.73
CA GLY A 17 28.08 -5.88 -2.36
C GLY A 17 28.36 -4.40 -2.09
N ARG A 18 27.96 -3.96 -0.89
CA ARG A 18 28.60 -2.87 -0.17
C ARG A 18 29.87 -3.42 0.46
N GLN A 19 31.03 -2.97 -0.03
CA GLN A 19 32.30 -3.15 0.67
C GLN A 19 32.71 -1.79 1.26
N THR A 20 32.47 -1.63 2.56
CA THR A 20 33.13 -0.66 3.42
C THR A 20 34.53 -1.17 3.74
N PHE A 21 35.57 -0.42 3.35
CA PHE A 21 36.93 -0.63 3.84
C PHE A 21 37.10 0.09 5.18
N TYR A 22 37.34 -0.68 6.25
CA TYR A 22 37.89 -0.25 7.52
C TYR A 22 38.88 -1.34 7.96
N GLU A 23 40.16 -1.00 8.02
CA GLU A 23 41.28 -1.69 8.66
C GLU A 23 42.46 -0.70 8.52
N HIS A 24 43.36 -0.47 9.46
CA HIS A 24 43.59 -0.85 10.85
C HIS A 24 44.73 0.08 11.29
N ASP A 25 44.77 0.54 12.55
CA ASP A 25 46.05 0.61 13.27
C ASP A 25 45.81 0.67 14.79
N VAL A 26 46.48 -0.25 15.48
CA VAL A 26 46.56 -0.45 16.91
C VAL A 26 48.05 -0.41 17.25
N GLU A 27 48.45 0.37 18.26
CA GLU A 27 49.47 0.05 19.31
C GLU A 27 49.88 1.36 20.05
N THR A 28 49.40 1.58 21.30
CA THR A 28 49.99 1.31 22.64
C THR A 28 51.01 2.31 23.17
N THR A 29 50.67 2.99 24.29
CA THR A 29 51.41 3.09 25.58
C THR A 29 50.63 4.00 26.54
N LEU A 30 50.04 3.54 27.66
CA LEU A 30 50.59 3.19 29.00
C LEU A 30 51.37 4.31 29.73
N ASN A 31 50.72 4.97 30.70
CA ASN A 31 51.14 5.16 32.12
C ASN A 31 50.19 6.14 32.85
N GLN A 32 49.51 5.69 33.92
CA GLN A 32 49.75 6.05 35.34
C GLN A 32 49.32 7.50 35.69
N GLN A 33 48.55 7.83 36.72
CA GLN A 33 48.23 7.22 38.01
C GLN A 33 47.09 8.04 38.69
N ASP A 34 46.32 7.39 39.57
CA ASP A 34 45.84 7.81 40.91
C ASP A 34 45.18 9.22 41.08
N ASP A 35 44.17 9.48 41.91
CA ASP A 35 43.33 8.78 42.89
C ASP A 35 42.29 9.83 43.40
N VAL A 36 41.37 9.40 44.27
CA VAL A 36 40.64 10.21 45.28
C VAL A 36 39.26 10.81 44.91
N LEU A 37 38.23 10.02 45.25
CA LEU A 37 37.18 10.26 46.26
C LEU A 37 36.46 11.63 46.44
N SER A 38 35.19 11.46 46.84
CA SER A 38 34.25 12.37 47.54
C SER A 38 33.47 13.34 46.64
N GLY A 39 32.21 13.67 46.90
CA GLY A 39 31.33 13.46 48.04
C GLY A 39 30.07 14.33 47.84
N HIS A 40 29.01 14.00 48.55
CA HIS A 40 27.67 14.61 48.56
C HIS A 40 27.58 16.15 48.68
N GLN A 41 26.46 16.71 48.19
CA GLN A 41 25.45 17.58 48.87
C GLN A 41 24.80 18.50 47.80
N ASN A 42 23.48 18.48 47.51
CA ASN A 42 22.29 18.94 48.28
C ASN A 42 22.39 20.35 48.88
N GLU A 43 21.67 21.30 48.26
CA GLU A 43 21.02 22.51 48.81
C GLU A 43 20.22 23.12 47.61
N LEU A 44 18.88 23.18 47.51
CA LEU A 44 17.81 23.73 48.36
C LEU A 44 18.07 25.17 48.83
N ILE A 45 17.52 26.15 48.09
CA ILE A 45 17.05 27.44 48.63
C ILE A 45 15.74 27.84 47.93
N ASP A 46 14.70 27.97 48.76
CA ASP A 46 13.42 28.65 48.54
C ASP A 46 13.58 30.16 48.31
N GLY A 47 12.59 30.80 47.67
CA GLY A 47 12.50 32.26 47.68
C GLY A 47 11.35 32.84 46.87
N ASP A 48 10.19 32.91 47.53
CA ASP A 48 8.90 33.47 47.11
C ASP A 48 8.87 34.93 46.62
N ASP A 49 7.77 35.20 45.89
CA ASP A 49 6.93 36.40 45.86
C ASP A 49 7.48 37.76 45.40
N THR A 50 6.87 38.32 44.33
CA THR A 50 5.82 39.34 44.51
C THR A 50 5.12 39.73 43.20
N ARG A 51 3.78 39.68 43.23
CA ARG A 51 2.81 40.36 42.36
C ARG A 51 2.96 41.88 42.41
N ILE A 52 2.52 42.59 41.36
CA ILE A 52 1.36 43.53 41.37
C ILE A 52 1.20 44.25 40.00
N LYS A 53 -0.01 44.08 39.41
CA LYS A 53 -0.94 45.05 38.76
C LYS A 53 -0.41 46.02 37.69
N ASN A 54 -1.18 46.58 36.75
CA ASN A 54 -2.49 46.44 36.08
C ASN A 54 -2.60 47.70 35.19
N HIS A 55 -3.34 47.60 34.09
CA HIS A 55 -4.18 48.62 33.40
C HIS A 55 -3.93 48.56 31.89
N GLY A 56 -4.93 48.50 31.01
CA GLY A 56 -6.38 48.55 31.12
C GLY A 56 -6.97 48.82 29.72
N ASN A 57 -8.21 48.33 29.49
CA ASN A 57 -9.34 48.87 28.69
C ASN A 57 -9.09 49.48 27.29
N GLU A 58 -10.00 49.49 26.31
CA GLU A 58 -11.35 49.00 25.98
C GLU A 58 -11.63 49.55 24.56
N ASN A 59 -12.71 49.08 23.92
CA ASN A 59 -13.56 49.75 22.90
C ASN A 59 -13.56 49.17 21.46
N THR A 60 -14.61 48.40 21.18
CA THR A 60 -15.53 48.56 20.03
C THR A 60 -16.61 49.61 20.39
N PRO A 61 -17.28 50.32 19.44
CA PRO A 61 -18.46 49.78 18.74
C PRO A 61 -18.85 50.34 17.34
N SER A 62 -19.60 49.51 16.59
CA SER A 62 -20.83 49.74 15.78
C SER A 62 -20.98 50.74 14.60
N ASP A 63 -21.44 50.16 13.48
CA ASP A 63 -22.57 50.49 12.55
C ASP A 63 -22.72 51.84 11.80
N LEU A 64 -22.95 51.77 10.46
CA LEU A 64 -24.19 52.16 9.73
C LEU A 64 -23.98 52.50 8.21
N ILE A 65 -24.60 51.67 7.34
CA ILE A 65 -25.63 52.00 6.30
C ILE A 65 -25.33 52.78 4.96
N ASN A 66 -25.77 52.14 3.85
CA ASN A 66 -26.31 52.60 2.53
C ASN A 66 -25.37 53.25 1.47
N SER A 67 -25.55 53.11 0.13
CA SER A 67 -26.67 52.66 -0.74
C SER A 67 -26.23 52.64 -2.24
N SER A 68 -27.14 52.12 -3.09
CA SER A 68 -27.34 52.22 -4.57
C SER A 68 -26.61 51.20 -5.45
N GLY A 69 -27.25 50.36 -6.30
CA GLY A 69 -28.32 50.58 -7.31
C GLY A 69 -27.63 50.72 -8.68
N THR A 70 -27.91 50.01 -9.80
CA THR A 70 -29.13 49.50 -10.43
C THR A 70 -28.77 48.67 -11.68
N ASP A 71 -29.63 47.70 -12.03
CA ASP A 71 -30.09 47.19 -13.35
C ASP A 71 -29.24 47.31 -14.64
N SER A 72 -29.15 46.22 -15.40
CA SER A 72 -29.86 46.06 -16.69
C SER A 72 -29.56 44.73 -17.41
N LYS A 73 -30.61 44.16 -18.01
CA LYS A 73 -30.61 43.06 -19.00
C LYS A 73 -30.24 43.61 -20.38
N ASP A 74 -29.62 42.80 -21.24
CA ASP A 74 -30.25 42.25 -22.46
C ASP A 74 -29.25 41.70 -23.51
N THR A 75 -29.59 40.49 -23.99
CA THR A 75 -29.40 39.87 -25.32
C THR A 75 -28.27 40.28 -26.27
N ALA A 76 -27.56 39.27 -26.81
CA ALA A 76 -27.41 39.09 -28.26
C ALA A 76 -27.08 37.63 -28.62
N GLN A 77 -27.91 37.07 -29.50
CA GLN A 77 -27.72 35.83 -30.25
C GLN A 77 -26.63 36.00 -31.32
N PHE A 78 -25.94 34.92 -31.70
CA PHE A 78 -25.53 34.72 -33.09
C PHE A 78 -25.52 33.23 -33.48
N ASN A 79 -26.24 32.94 -34.57
CA ASN A 79 -26.35 31.66 -35.26
C ASN A 79 -25.16 31.42 -36.20
N GLY A 80 -24.90 30.14 -36.52
CA GLY A 80 -24.07 29.71 -37.65
C GLY A 80 -24.29 28.24 -38.00
N ASN A 81 -25.02 28.00 -39.10
CA ASN A 81 -25.50 26.72 -39.64
C ASN A 81 -24.48 25.95 -40.50
N GLY A 82 -24.74 24.63 -40.64
CA GLY A 82 -24.58 23.83 -41.88
C GLY A 82 -23.26 23.06 -42.01
N THR A 83 -23.23 21.74 -42.26
CA THR A 83 -23.91 21.02 -43.36
C THR A 83 -23.92 19.50 -43.14
N ALA A 84 -24.86 18.86 -43.83
CA ALA A 84 -25.25 17.45 -43.75
C ALA A 84 -24.36 16.49 -44.58
N SER A 85 -24.44 15.19 -44.27
CA SER A 85 -24.39 14.10 -45.25
C SER A 85 -25.17 12.89 -44.74
N GLU A 86 -26.06 12.37 -45.57
CA GLU A 86 -26.99 11.26 -45.33
C GLU A 86 -26.37 9.87 -45.56
N SER A 87 -27.09 8.85 -45.06
CA SER A 87 -27.30 7.45 -45.57
C SER A 87 -26.76 6.35 -44.65
N GLN A 88 -27.42 5.20 -44.43
CA GLN A 88 -28.79 4.69 -44.67
C GLN A 88 -28.95 3.43 -43.77
N HIS A 89 -30.18 3.19 -43.30
CA HIS A 89 -30.83 1.90 -42.97
C HIS A 89 -30.10 0.76 -42.21
N ASN A 90 -30.55 0.39 -40.99
CA ASN A 90 -31.60 -0.64 -40.79
C ASN A 90 -31.93 -0.94 -39.30
N GLU A 91 -33.22 -1.19 -39.06
CA GLU A 91 -33.85 -2.04 -38.02
C GLU A 91 -33.74 -1.69 -36.52
N MET A 92 -34.78 -1.03 -36.00
CA MET A 92 -35.26 -1.17 -34.62
C MET A 92 -36.68 -1.74 -34.62
N GLY A 93 -36.88 -2.86 -33.92
CA GLY A 93 -38.19 -3.39 -33.53
C GLY A 93 -38.41 -3.19 -32.01
N PRO A 94 -39.64 -2.84 -31.56
CA PRO A 94 -39.87 -2.37 -30.20
C PRO A 94 -40.19 -3.50 -29.20
N SER A 95 -39.92 -3.20 -27.92
CA SER A 95 -40.43 -3.91 -26.74
C SER A 95 -41.95 -3.88 -26.66
N PRO A 96 -42.55 -4.81 -25.89
CA PRO A 96 -43.71 -4.45 -25.08
C PRO A 96 -43.60 -4.86 -23.62
N ASN A 97 -43.91 -3.89 -22.76
CA ASN A 97 -44.45 -4.08 -21.41
C ASN A 97 -45.84 -4.73 -21.47
N ASN A 98 -46.24 -5.44 -20.43
CA ASN A 98 -47.66 -5.55 -20.06
C ASN A 98 -47.87 -5.78 -18.56
N MET A 99 -48.66 -4.89 -17.96
CA MET A 99 -49.33 -5.02 -16.66
C MET A 99 -50.84 -5.12 -16.88
N ILE A 100 -51.44 -6.18 -16.34
CA ILE A 100 -52.64 -6.25 -15.45
C ILE A 100 -53.99 -5.57 -15.81
N ASN A 101 -55.02 -6.44 -15.78
CA ASN A 101 -56.47 -6.33 -15.44
C ASN A 101 -57.53 -5.73 -16.39
N GLY A 102 -58.64 -6.47 -16.51
CA GLY A 102 -60.00 -5.89 -16.63
C GLY A 102 -61.09 -6.77 -17.30
N ASN A 103 -62.07 -7.17 -16.48
CA ASN A 103 -63.48 -7.54 -16.78
C ASN A 103 -63.83 -8.97 -17.23
N ASP A 104 -64.65 -9.73 -16.49
CA ASP A 104 -66.11 -9.64 -16.20
C ASP A 104 -67.02 -9.94 -17.39
N THR A 105 -67.79 -11.03 -17.30
CA THR A 105 -69.23 -11.09 -17.67
C THR A 105 -69.87 -12.44 -17.32
N THR A 106 -70.85 -12.38 -16.44
CA THR A 106 -71.99 -13.30 -16.25
C THR A 106 -72.98 -13.25 -17.43
N LEU A 107 -73.73 -14.33 -17.67
CA LEU A 107 -75.17 -14.43 -18.06
C LEU A 107 -75.45 -15.88 -18.57
N LYS A 108 -76.20 -16.70 -17.83
CA LYS A 108 -77.66 -16.94 -17.84
C LYS A 108 -78.09 -18.15 -18.70
N ASP A 109 -78.80 -19.05 -18.03
CA ASP A 109 -79.62 -20.16 -18.55
C ASP A 109 -80.68 -19.71 -19.56
N GLU A 110 -80.98 -20.58 -20.55
CA GLU A 110 -82.34 -21.12 -20.78
C GLU A 110 -82.38 -22.20 -21.90
N SER A 111 -82.75 -23.42 -21.47
CA SER A 111 -83.70 -24.36 -22.08
C SER A 111 -83.56 -24.96 -23.51
N ASN A 112 -83.77 -26.28 -23.53
CA ASN A 112 -84.43 -27.13 -24.54
C ASN A 112 -83.74 -27.46 -25.88
N GLY A 113 -83.23 -28.70 -25.97
CA GLY A 113 -82.93 -29.36 -27.24
C GLY A 113 -82.50 -30.82 -27.07
N LYS A 114 -83.49 -31.74 -27.13
CA LYS A 114 -83.43 -33.21 -27.17
C LYS A 114 -82.06 -33.85 -27.54
N VAL A 115 -81.51 -34.63 -26.60
CA VAL A 115 -80.47 -35.65 -26.86
C VAL A 115 -81.16 -36.98 -27.23
N PRO A 116 -80.73 -37.69 -28.28
CA PRO A 116 -81.18 -39.06 -28.52
C PRO A 116 -80.52 -40.01 -27.52
N SER A 117 -81.35 -40.76 -26.80
CA SER A 117 -80.97 -41.79 -25.85
C SER A 117 -80.23 -42.94 -26.54
N ALA A 118 -78.90 -42.90 -26.56
CA ALA A 118 -78.08 -44.09 -26.77
C ALA A 118 -77.96 -44.80 -25.42
N GLY A 119 -78.73 -45.87 -25.23
CA GLY A 119 -78.76 -46.66 -24.01
C GLY A 119 -77.39 -47.23 -23.65
N TRP A 120 -76.76 -46.67 -22.62
CA TRP A 120 -75.72 -47.36 -21.87
C TRP A 120 -76.41 -48.45 -21.03
N LYS A 121 -76.37 -49.68 -21.52
CA LYS A 121 -76.69 -50.84 -20.68
C LYS A 121 -75.60 -50.92 -19.59
N PRO A 122 -75.95 -50.99 -18.30
CA PRO A 122 -74.99 -51.37 -17.28
C PRO A 122 -74.60 -52.82 -17.57
N VAL A 123 -73.35 -53.07 -17.93
CA VAL A 123 -72.82 -54.43 -17.91
C VAL A 123 -72.84 -54.85 -16.46
N LYS A 124 -73.71 -55.81 -16.12
CA LYS A 124 -73.69 -56.47 -14.81
C LYS A 124 -72.29 -57.05 -14.61
N HIS A 125 -71.50 -56.46 -13.71
CA HIS A 125 -70.27 -57.09 -13.25
C HIS A 125 -70.61 -58.50 -12.76
N LYS A 126 -69.97 -59.52 -13.32
CA LYS A 126 -70.01 -60.86 -12.73
C LYS A 126 -69.35 -60.74 -11.36
N GLN A 127 -70.14 -60.67 -10.29
CA GLN A 127 -69.65 -60.90 -8.94
C GLN A 127 -69.15 -62.34 -8.89
N GLY A 128 -67.84 -62.50 -8.82
CA GLY A 128 -67.16 -63.78 -8.80
C GLY A 128 -65.72 -63.58 -8.36
N MET A 129 -65.19 -64.58 -7.67
CA MET A 129 -63.81 -64.59 -7.17
C MET A 129 -62.80 -64.32 -8.29
N LEU A 130 -61.74 -63.56 -8.02
CA LEU A 130 -60.69 -63.16 -8.98
C LEU A 130 -60.22 -64.33 -9.86
N LYS A 131 -60.01 -65.53 -9.28
CA LYS A 131 -59.62 -66.75 -9.98
C LYS A 131 -60.62 -67.23 -11.04
N LYS A 132 -61.92 -67.01 -10.80
CA LYS A 132 -63.02 -67.42 -11.72
C LYS A 132 -63.30 -66.37 -12.80
N VAL A 133 -63.20 -65.08 -12.46
CA VAL A 133 -63.46 -63.98 -13.42
C VAL A 133 -62.21 -63.56 -14.19
N GLY A 134 -61.03 -64.01 -13.76
CA GLY A 134 -59.72 -63.75 -14.38
C GLY A 134 -59.19 -62.34 -14.13
N LYS A 135 -60.06 -61.33 -14.00
CA LYS A 135 -59.67 -59.94 -13.79
C LYS A 135 -60.73 -59.16 -12.99
N LEU A 136 -60.28 -58.39 -12.00
CA LEU A 136 -61.09 -57.44 -11.25
C LEU A 136 -60.72 -56.01 -11.68
N TYR A 137 -61.71 -55.12 -11.71
CA TYR A 137 -61.56 -53.71 -12.09
C TYR A 137 -62.01 -52.78 -10.96
N SER A 138 -61.45 -51.57 -10.92
CA SER A 138 -62.01 -50.46 -10.15
C SER A 138 -63.38 -50.03 -10.70
N HIS A 139 -64.12 -49.24 -9.91
CA HIS A 139 -65.45 -48.75 -10.29
C HIS A 139 -65.45 -47.91 -11.58
N ASP A 140 -64.35 -47.23 -11.88
CA ASP A 140 -64.14 -46.42 -13.09
C ASP A 140 -63.37 -47.17 -14.21
N GLU A 141 -63.09 -48.46 -14.00
CA GLU A 141 -62.34 -49.35 -14.90
C GLU A 141 -60.91 -48.90 -15.26
N ARG A 142 -60.37 -47.87 -14.60
CA ARG A 142 -59.02 -47.36 -14.86
C ARG A 142 -57.92 -48.21 -14.22
N GLU A 143 -58.28 -48.97 -13.19
CA GLU A 143 -57.40 -49.84 -12.42
C GLU A 143 -57.89 -51.29 -12.47
N TRP A 144 -56.97 -52.24 -12.37
CA TRP A 144 -57.28 -53.65 -12.44
C TRP A 144 -56.21 -54.56 -11.84
N ILE A 145 -56.63 -55.76 -11.44
CA ILE A 145 -55.78 -56.90 -11.05
C ILE A 145 -56.24 -58.11 -11.86
N LYS A 146 -55.31 -58.84 -12.46
CA LYS A 146 -55.54 -60.01 -13.31
C LYS A 146 -54.84 -61.23 -12.70
N CYS A 147 -55.59 -62.30 -12.48
CA CYS A 147 -55.03 -63.63 -12.19
C CYS A 147 -54.55 -64.28 -13.48
N ARG A 148 -53.36 -64.88 -13.45
CA ARG A 148 -52.76 -65.57 -14.59
C ARG A 148 -52.88 -67.07 -14.37
N VAL A 149 -53.40 -67.79 -15.36
CA VAL A 149 -53.78 -69.21 -15.22
C VAL A 149 -52.57 -70.12 -15.43
N ASP A 150 -51.63 -69.73 -16.31
CA ASP A 150 -50.39 -70.46 -16.64
C ASP A 150 -49.17 -69.53 -16.48
N ALA A 151 -48.60 -69.48 -15.28
CA ALA A 151 -47.44 -68.64 -14.95
C ALA A 151 -46.23 -69.52 -14.60
N GLU A 152 -45.78 -70.36 -15.54
CA GLU A 152 -44.61 -71.23 -15.31
C GLU A 152 -43.31 -70.42 -15.16
N ASP A 153 -43.20 -69.25 -15.82
CA ASP A 153 -42.06 -68.32 -15.72
C ASP A 153 -42.51 -66.86 -15.45
N GLY A 154 -43.15 -66.59 -14.31
CA GLY A 154 -43.51 -65.22 -13.91
C GLY A 154 -44.45 -65.12 -12.71
N LEU A 155 -44.95 -63.91 -12.43
CA LEU A 155 -45.87 -63.72 -11.29
C LEU A 155 -47.26 -64.29 -11.60
N PRO A 156 -47.95 -64.88 -10.61
CA PRO A 156 -49.33 -65.36 -10.73
C PRO A 156 -50.35 -64.23 -10.95
N TYR A 157 -49.94 -62.98 -10.74
CA TYR A 157 -50.77 -61.79 -10.86
C TYR A 157 -50.11 -60.72 -11.73
N SER A 158 -50.93 -59.96 -12.46
CA SER A 158 -50.53 -58.68 -13.07
C SER A 158 -51.57 -57.61 -12.76
N GLY A 159 -51.18 -56.34 -12.82
CA GLY A 159 -52.09 -55.28 -12.38
C GLY A 159 -51.67 -53.89 -12.82
N LYS A 160 -52.65 -52.98 -12.83
CA LYS A 160 -52.44 -51.54 -12.95
C LYS A 160 -53.32 -50.88 -11.91
N PHE A 161 -52.74 -50.18 -10.96
CA PHE A 161 -53.49 -49.60 -9.84
C PHE A 161 -52.83 -48.33 -9.34
N ASN A 162 -53.61 -47.47 -8.73
CA ASN A 162 -53.12 -46.29 -8.05
C ASN A 162 -52.83 -46.65 -6.59
N ASN A 163 -51.70 -46.17 -6.09
CA ASN A 163 -51.40 -46.14 -4.68
C ASN A 163 -51.18 -44.68 -4.27
N GLY A 164 -52.17 -44.09 -3.58
CA GLY A 164 -52.23 -42.64 -3.40
C GLY A 164 -52.33 -41.91 -4.75
N MET A 165 -51.37 -41.02 -5.04
CA MET A 165 -51.28 -40.30 -6.31
C MET A 165 -50.36 -40.97 -7.34
N MET A 166 -49.84 -42.18 -7.06
CA MET A 166 -48.86 -42.85 -7.92
C MET A 166 -49.50 -44.03 -8.65
N LEU A 167 -49.42 -44.01 -9.99
CA LEU A 167 -49.84 -45.12 -10.82
C LEU A 167 -48.75 -46.20 -10.80
N MET A 168 -49.11 -47.41 -10.39
CA MET A 168 -48.27 -48.59 -10.38
C MET A 168 -48.73 -49.60 -11.42
N LYS A 169 -47.78 -50.31 -12.03
CA LYS A 169 -48.03 -51.43 -12.93
C LYS A 169 -47.20 -52.63 -12.49
N LEU A 170 -47.89 -53.71 -12.15
CA LEU A 170 -47.32 -55.03 -11.87
C LEU A 170 -47.30 -55.83 -13.18
N HIS A 171 -46.10 -56.06 -13.70
CA HIS A 171 -45.85 -56.80 -14.93
C HIS A 171 -45.60 -58.26 -14.58
N GLY A 172 -46.53 -59.12 -14.98
CA GLY A 172 -46.45 -60.54 -14.64
C GLY A 172 -45.26 -61.25 -15.28
N ASP A 173 -44.98 -61.00 -16.56
CA ASP A 173 -43.93 -61.71 -17.33
C ASP A 173 -42.52 -61.31 -16.92
N GLY A 174 -42.32 -60.03 -16.56
CA GLY A 174 -41.01 -59.52 -16.17
C GLY A 174 -40.75 -59.61 -14.67
N CYS A 175 -41.71 -60.07 -13.87
CA CYS A 175 -41.69 -59.95 -12.41
C CYS A 175 -41.40 -58.51 -11.93
N LEU A 176 -41.88 -57.50 -12.66
CA LEU A 176 -41.54 -56.09 -12.40
C LEU A 176 -42.71 -55.34 -11.77
N LEU A 177 -42.39 -54.49 -10.81
CA LEU A 177 -43.25 -53.40 -10.39
C LEU A 177 -42.68 -52.09 -10.92
N THR A 178 -43.45 -51.41 -11.77
CA THR A 178 -43.09 -50.08 -12.30
C THR A 178 -44.05 -49.01 -11.82
N SER A 179 -43.58 -47.77 -11.69
CA SER A 179 -44.42 -46.63 -11.33
C SER A 179 -44.37 -45.48 -12.35
N SER A 180 -45.35 -44.58 -12.29
CA SER A 180 -45.35 -43.32 -13.05
C SER A 180 -44.18 -42.38 -12.73
N HIS A 181 -43.45 -42.64 -11.64
CA HIS A 181 -42.28 -41.87 -11.20
C HIS A 181 -40.96 -42.60 -11.54
N LYS A 182 -40.96 -43.43 -12.61
CA LYS A 182 -39.77 -44.11 -13.13
C LYS A 182 -39.06 -45.01 -12.09
N TYR A 183 -39.83 -45.55 -11.14
CA TYR A 183 -39.39 -46.61 -10.23
C TYR A 183 -39.55 -47.97 -10.90
N ILE A 184 -38.55 -48.84 -10.80
CA ILE A 184 -38.56 -50.20 -11.33
C ILE A 184 -37.94 -51.14 -10.29
N ALA A 185 -38.72 -52.08 -9.79
CA ALA A 185 -38.25 -53.13 -8.90
C ALA A 185 -38.62 -54.51 -9.44
N LEU A 186 -37.73 -55.47 -9.24
CA LEU A 186 -38.03 -56.88 -9.33
C LEU A 186 -38.82 -57.28 -8.08
N VAL A 187 -39.96 -57.91 -8.27
CA VAL A 187 -40.89 -58.26 -7.19
C VAL A 187 -41.33 -59.71 -7.32
N HIS A 188 -41.64 -60.31 -6.18
CA HIS A 188 -42.13 -61.68 -6.07
C HIS A 188 -43.47 -61.70 -5.33
N ILE A 189 -44.35 -62.61 -5.72
CA ILE A 189 -45.55 -62.94 -4.97
C ILE A 189 -45.91 -64.38 -5.25
N ASP A 190 -46.03 -65.18 -4.19
CA ASP A 190 -46.55 -66.53 -4.31
C ASP A 190 -48.04 -66.50 -4.61
N ARG A 191 -48.55 -67.57 -5.23
CA ARG A 191 -49.98 -67.70 -5.45
C ARG A 191 -50.71 -67.69 -4.10
N ASN A 192 -51.68 -66.80 -3.96
CA ASN A 192 -52.32 -66.50 -2.69
C ASN A 192 -53.82 -66.79 -2.77
N ASP A 193 -54.30 -67.75 -1.97
CA ASP A 193 -55.68 -68.22 -2.00
C ASP A 193 -56.69 -67.13 -1.57
N GLU A 194 -56.31 -66.22 -0.67
CA GLU A 194 -57.13 -65.08 -0.27
C GLU A 194 -57.30 -64.08 -1.42
N LEU A 195 -56.24 -63.83 -2.19
CA LEU A 195 -56.27 -62.96 -3.36
C LEU A 195 -57.05 -63.59 -4.52
N ASP A 196 -56.85 -64.89 -4.77
CA ASP A 196 -57.61 -65.68 -5.75
C ASP A 196 -59.11 -65.66 -5.45
N SER A 197 -59.48 -65.57 -4.17
CA SER A 197 -60.87 -65.57 -3.67
C SER A 197 -61.46 -64.16 -3.52
N ALA A 198 -60.70 -63.09 -3.76
CA ALA A 198 -61.19 -61.73 -3.64
C ALA A 198 -62.34 -61.45 -4.63
N ILE A 199 -63.40 -60.80 -4.15
CA ILE A 199 -64.65 -60.56 -4.92
C ILE A 199 -64.79 -59.12 -5.43
N ASP A 200 -63.99 -58.19 -4.90
CA ASP A 200 -63.91 -56.81 -5.36
C ASP A 200 -62.46 -56.31 -5.43
N PHE A 201 -62.22 -55.30 -6.25
CA PHE A 201 -60.88 -54.77 -6.52
C PHE A 201 -60.21 -54.17 -5.28
N ASN A 202 -60.95 -53.50 -4.40
CA ASN A 202 -60.39 -52.85 -3.21
C ASN A 202 -59.91 -53.88 -2.18
N GLN A 203 -60.61 -55.00 -2.05
CA GLN A 203 -60.15 -56.13 -1.25
C GLN A 203 -58.91 -56.78 -1.89
N ALA A 204 -58.96 -57.04 -3.20
CA ALA A 204 -57.86 -57.67 -3.93
C ALA A 204 -56.57 -56.85 -3.86
N ILE A 205 -56.62 -55.53 -4.02
CA ILE A 205 -55.42 -54.69 -3.97
C ILE A 205 -54.78 -54.66 -2.58
N LYS A 206 -55.60 -54.66 -1.51
CA LYS A 206 -55.09 -54.73 -0.13
C LYS A 206 -54.34 -56.04 0.13
N ILE A 207 -54.88 -57.16 -0.35
CA ILE A 207 -54.24 -58.48 -0.20
C ILE A 207 -52.99 -58.57 -1.09
N LEU A 208 -53.05 -58.10 -2.34
CA LEU A 208 -51.90 -58.03 -3.25
C LEU A 208 -50.74 -57.27 -2.60
N LEU A 209 -50.99 -56.03 -2.15
CA LEU A 209 -49.95 -55.18 -1.56
C LEU A 209 -49.37 -55.73 -0.26
N LYS A 210 -50.15 -56.51 0.51
CA LYS A 210 -49.67 -57.16 1.74
C LYS A 210 -48.71 -58.32 1.46
N ASN A 211 -48.87 -59.02 0.34
CA ASN A 211 -48.15 -60.25 0.02
C ASN A 211 -47.06 -60.07 -1.06
N LEU A 212 -47.03 -58.92 -1.74
CA LEU A 212 -45.99 -58.58 -2.70
C LEU A 212 -44.67 -58.31 -1.98
N GLN A 213 -43.58 -58.94 -2.42
CA GLN A 213 -42.23 -58.81 -1.86
C GLN A 213 -41.27 -58.19 -2.87
N GLN A 214 -40.33 -57.36 -2.40
CA GLN A 214 -39.25 -56.85 -3.25
C GLN A 214 -38.14 -57.89 -3.29
N VAL A 215 -37.70 -58.25 -4.49
CA VAL A 215 -36.50 -59.07 -4.67
C VAL A 215 -35.29 -58.16 -4.88
N GLU A 216 -35.39 -57.22 -5.82
CA GLU A 216 -34.28 -56.33 -6.18
C GLU A 216 -34.80 -54.97 -6.67
N LEU A 217 -34.05 -53.90 -6.38
CA LEU A 217 -34.32 -52.58 -6.96
C LEU A 217 -33.49 -52.39 -8.22
N ILE A 218 -34.15 -52.34 -9.38
CA ILE A 218 -33.47 -52.20 -10.69
C ILE A 218 -33.17 -50.72 -10.98
N ARG A 219 -34.13 -49.82 -10.73
CA ARG A 219 -33.96 -48.39 -11.01
C ARG A 219 -34.85 -47.52 -10.12
N ASP A 220 -34.22 -46.50 -9.53
CA ASP A 220 -34.92 -45.40 -8.85
C ASP A 220 -34.32 -44.07 -9.32
N VAL A 221 -35.03 -43.39 -10.24
CA VAL A 221 -34.58 -42.12 -10.83
C VAL A 221 -34.55 -41.01 -9.78
N ASP A 222 -35.55 -40.92 -8.90
CA ASP A 222 -35.60 -39.88 -7.88
C ASP A 222 -34.49 -40.09 -6.84
N SER A 223 -34.16 -41.34 -6.51
CA SER A 223 -33.00 -41.65 -5.66
C SER A 223 -31.68 -41.25 -6.31
N ALA A 224 -31.51 -41.51 -7.61
CA ALA A 224 -30.30 -41.16 -8.34
C ALA A 224 -30.12 -39.63 -8.42
N ILE A 225 -31.19 -38.90 -8.76
CA ILE A 225 -31.20 -37.42 -8.80
C ILE A 225 -30.91 -36.84 -7.41
N ALA A 226 -31.52 -37.38 -6.34
CA ALA A 226 -31.25 -36.92 -4.97
C ALA A 226 -29.80 -37.18 -4.55
N LYS A 227 -29.20 -38.31 -4.96
CA LYS A 227 -27.79 -38.62 -4.70
C LYS A 227 -26.86 -37.66 -5.45
N GLU A 228 -27.09 -37.45 -6.75
CA GLU A 228 -26.31 -36.51 -7.58
C GLU A 228 -26.39 -35.08 -7.05
N ALA A 229 -27.59 -34.62 -6.69
CA ALA A 229 -27.78 -33.29 -6.10
C ALA A 229 -27.09 -33.15 -4.74
N LYS A 230 -27.07 -34.22 -3.92
CA LYS A 230 -26.32 -34.27 -2.66
C LYS A 230 -24.81 -34.13 -2.91
N GLU A 231 -24.26 -34.92 -3.83
CA GLU A 231 -22.83 -34.88 -4.17
C GLU A 231 -22.41 -33.50 -4.70
N LYS A 232 -23.24 -32.88 -5.56
CA LYS A 232 -23.04 -31.52 -6.06
C LYS A 232 -23.05 -30.48 -4.93
N PHE A 233 -24.01 -30.59 -4.02
CA PHE A 233 -24.12 -29.70 -2.86
C PHE A 233 -22.90 -29.85 -1.91
N GLU A 234 -22.53 -31.07 -1.53
CA GLU A 234 -21.39 -31.33 -0.65
C GLU A 234 -20.07 -30.84 -1.27
N LYS A 235 -19.89 -31.02 -2.59
CA LYS A 235 -18.74 -30.48 -3.32
C LYS A 235 -18.70 -28.95 -3.29
N CYS A 236 -19.82 -28.29 -3.59
CA CYS A 236 -19.93 -26.83 -3.55
C CYS A 236 -19.60 -26.27 -2.17
N MET A 237 -20.17 -26.86 -1.11
CA MET A 237 -19.89 -26.46 0.26
C MET A 237 -18.45 -26.71 0.69
N THR A 238 -17.83 -27.79 0.21
CA THR A 238 -16.42 -28.10 0.48
C THR A 238 -15.50 -27.08 -0.18
N GLU A 239 -15.76 -26.71 -1.44
CA GLU A 239 -15.02 -25.67 -2.15
C GLU A 239 -15.17 -24.30 -1.47
N LEU A 240 -16.40 -23.91 -1.10
CA LEU A 240 -16.68 -22.71 -0.32
C LEU A 240 -15.90 -22.69 1.00
N SER A 241 -15.96 -23.78 1.76
CA SER A 241 -15.26 -23.92 3.04
C SER A 241 -13.75 -23.78 2.88
N ASN A 242 -13.17 -24.46 1.90
CA ASN A 242 -11.73 -24.42 1.65
C ASN A 242 -11.25 -23.02 1.24
N ASN A 243 -12.05 -22.27 0.49
CA ASN A 243 -11.67 -20.96 -0.01
C ASN A 243 -12.12 -19.80 0.89
N SER A 244 -12.91 -20.06 1.92
CA SER A 244 -13.47 -19.03 2.80
C SER A 244 -12.42 -18.21 3.56
N PHE A 245 -11.23 -18.76 3.83
CA PHE A 245 -10.16 -18.03 4.51
C PHE A 245 -9.49 -16.97 3.63
N GLU A 246 -9.52 -17.16 2.30
CA GLU A 246 -8.87 -16.26 1.34
C GLU A 246 -9.87 -15.35 0.60
N VAL A 247 -11.12 -15.80 0.45
CA VAL A 247 -12.15 -15.12 -0.34
C VAL A 247 -13.27 -14.64 0.58
N VAL A 248 -13.38 -13.32 0.73
CA VAL A 248 -14.34 -12.65 1.62
C VAL A 248 -15.78 -13.00 1.26
N GLU A 249 -16.11 -13.14 -0.02
CA GLU A 249 -17.44 -13.55 -0.48
C GLU A 249 -17.82 -14.95 0.00
N ASN A 250 -16.88 -15.89 -0.04
CA ASN A 250 -17.11 -17.27 0.41
C ASN A 250 -17.28 -17.33 1.94
N ALA A 251 -16.50 -16.55 2.69
CA ALA A 251 -16.69 -16.38 4.12
C ALA A 251 -18.06 -15.78 4.44
N GLY A 252 -18.46 -14.76 3.66
CA GLY A 252 -19.77 -14.13 3.72
C GLY A 252 -20.91 -15.11 3.54
N ASP A 253 -20.85 -15.97 2.51
CA ASP A 253 -21.84 -17.00 2.26
C ASP A 253 -22.01 -17.96 3.45
N LEU A 254 -20.90 -18.45 4.01
CA LEU A 254 -20.93 -19.38 5.15
C LEU A 254 -21.43 -18.70 6.43
N PHE A 255 -21.01 -17.46 6.69
CA PHE A 255 -21.50 -16.67 7.80
C PHE A 255 -23.01 -16.49 7.73
N GLN A 256 -23.52 -16.03 6.59
CA GLN A 256 -24.95 -15.78 6.37
C GLN A 256 -25.78 -17.05 6.49
N LEU A 257 -25.28 -18.18 6.00
CA LEU A 257 -25.95 -19.47 6.19
C LEU A 257 -25.95 -19.93 7.66
N SER A 258 -24.82 -19.78 8.37
CA SER A 258 -24.72 -20.09 9.80
C SER A 258 -25.74 -19.27 10.60
N MET A 259 -25.91 -18.02 10.18
CA MET A 259 -26.81 -17.06 10.77
C MET A 259 -28.27 -17.45 10.60
N ILE A 260 -28.69 -17.70 9.36
CA ILE A 260 -30.06 -18.14 9.07
C ILE A 260 -30.40 -19.42 9.84
N LEU A 261 -29.46 -20.37 9.94
CA LEU A 261 -29.66 -21.59 10.72
C LEU A 261 -29.83 -21.34 12.23
N GLN A 262 -29.08 -20.40 12.80
CA GLN A 262 -29.22 -20.05 14.21
C GLN A 262 -30.56 -19.35 14.47
N GLN A 263 -30.93 -18.38 13.64
CA GLN A 263 -32.14 -17.57 13.81
C GLN A 263 -33.42 -18.39 13.60
N PHE A 264 -33.42 -19.31 12.64
CA PHE A 264 -34.60 -20.10 12.25
C PHE A 264 -34.48 -21.58 12.64
N LYS A 265 -33.67 -21.89 13.66
CA LYS A 265 -33.43 -23.26 14.16
C LYS A 265 -34.73 -24.04 14.46
N SER A 266 -35.75 -23.34 14.95
CA SER A 266 -37.08 -23.88 15.26
C SER A 266 -38.07 -23.88 14.09
N ASP A 267 -37.82 -23.10 13.03
CA ASP A 267 -38.64 -23.07 11.81
C ASP A 267 -37.91 -23.77 10.64
N LYS A 268 -37.68 -25.07 10.83
CA LYS A 268 -37.08 -25.95 9.80
C LYS A 268 -37.91 -26.01 8.51
N LYS A 269 -39.19 -25.61 8.53
CA LYS A 269 -40.07 -25.71 7.35
C LYS A 269 -39.87 -24.57 6.37
N ASN A 270 -39.59 -23.36 6.87
CA ASN A 270 -39.43 -22.15 6.04
C ASN A 270 -37.96 -21.73 5.83
N LEU A 271 -36.99 -22.49 6.35
CA LEU A 271 -35.56 -22.19 6.24
C LEU A 271 -35.10 -21.85 4.80
N LEU A 272 -35.56 -22.61 3.80
CA LEU A 272 -35.21 -22.38 2.40
C LEU A 272 -35.72 -21.03 1.87
N GLU A 273 -36.90 -20.60 2.33
CA GLU A 273 -37.47 -19.31 1.95
C GLU A 273 -36.63 -18.16 2.54
N HIS A 274 -36.14 -18.33 3.76
CA HIS A 274 -35.22 -17.37 4.39
C HIS A 274 -33.86 -17.31 3.66
N ILE A 275 -33.29 -18.46 3.26
CA ILE A 275 -32.06 -18.51 2.44
C ILE A 275 -32.27 -17.79 1.10
N ASN A 276 -33.35 -18.08 0.39
CA ASN A 276 -33.61 -17.47 -0.91
C ASN A 276 -33.85 -15.96 -0.83
N LYS A 277 -34.50 -15.48 0.24
CA LYS A 277 -34.75 -14.06 0.50
C LYS A 277 -33.54 -13.28 1.02
N ASN A 278 -32.51 -13.94 1.56
CA ASN A 278 -31.33 -13.25 2.08
C ASN A 278 -30.52 -12.60 0.95
N GLN A 279 -30.25 -11.30 1.02
CA GLN A 279 -29.57 -10.56 -0.05
C GLN A 279 -28.05 -10.79 -0.14
N TYR A 280 -27.44 -11.33 0.91
CA TYR A 280 -25.99 -11.50 1.04
C TYR A 280 -25.49 -12.89 0.63
N VAL A 281 -26.36 -13.91 0.63
CA VAL A 281 -26.03 -15.23 0.10
C VAL A 281 -25.97 -15.19 -1.43
N SER A 282 -24.90 -15.73 -2.01
CA SER A 282 -24.68 -15.77 -3.46
C SER A 282 -25.79 -16.54 -4.19
N SER A 283 -26.10 -16.09 -5.41
CA SER A 283 -27.13 -16.71 -6.26
C SER A 283 -26.80 -18.17 -6.61
N GLN A 284 -25.52 -18.45 -6.84
CA GLN A 284 -25.02 -19.80 -7.12
C GLN A 284 -25.23 -20.75 -5.94
N LEU A 285 -24.96 -20.30 -4.71
CA LEU A 285 -25.17 -21.10 -3.51
C LEU A 285 -26.66 -21.33 -3.25
N LYS A 286 -27.50 -20.29 -3.39
CA LYS A 286 -28.96 -20.42 -3.31
C LYS A 286 -29.50 -21.46 -4.28
N GLN A 287 -29.08 -21.39 -5.55
CA GLN A 287 -29.51 -22.35 -6.58
C GLN A 287 -29.10 -23.78 -6.22
N THR A 288 -27.86 -23.97 -5.77
CA THR A 288 -27.35 -25.31 -5.39
C THR A 288 -28.12 -25.89 -4.22
N ILE A 289 -28.43 -25.08 -3.20
CA ILE A 289 -29.24 -25.49 -2.05
C ILE A 289 -30.67 -25.82 -2.49
N ASP A 290 -31.30 -24.99 -3.33
CA ASP A 290 -32.66 -25.20 -3.84
C ASP A 290 -32.78 -26.48 -4.69
N GLU A 291 -31.83 -26.74 -5.58
CA GLU A 291 -31.74 -27.97 -6.37
C GLU A 291 -31.66 -29.21 -5.47
N TYR A 292 -30.77 -29.19 -4.46
CA TYR A 292 -30.63 -30.27 -3.49
C TYR A 292 -31.91 -30.51 -2.68
N VAL A 293 -32.51 -29.44 -2.16
CA VAL A 293 -33.72 -29.53 -1.33
C VAL A 293 -34.92 -30.01 -2.13
N LYS A 294 -35.07 -29.59 -3.38
CA LYS A 294 -36.13 -30.07 -4.30
C LYS A 294 -35.94 -31.55 -4.65
N ALA A 295 -34.71 -31.97 -4.96
CA ALA A 295 -34.41 -33.37 -5.27
C ALA A 295 -34.73 -34.29 -4.08
N CYS A 296 -34.32 -33.90 -2.87
CA CYS A 296 -34.67 -34.62 -1.64
C CYS A 296 -36.18 -34.63 -1.37
N ALA A 297 -36.89 -33.54 -1.67
CA ALA A 297 -38.34 -33.47 -1.50
C ALA A 297 -39.09 -34.46 -2.35
N ASN A 298 -38.70 -34.55 -3.62
CA ASN A 298 -39.33 -35.47 -4.56
C ASN A 298 -39.05 -36.93 -4.13
N PHE A 299 -37.82 -37.23 -3.74
CA PHE A 299 -37.45 -38.55 -3.23
C PHE A 299 -38.21 -38.93 -1.95
N GLU A 300 -38.31 -38.04 -0.96
CA GLU A 300 -39.05 -38.29 0.29
C GLU A 300 -40.56 -38.42 0.06
N LYS A 301 -41.15 -37.56 -0.77
CA LYS A 301 -42.57 -37.64 -1.14
C LYS A 301 -42.88 -38.99 -1.78
N ARG A 302 -42.03 -39.44 -2.70
CA ARG A 302 -42.14 -40.78 -3.33
C ARG A 302 -41.95 -41.90 -2.29
N LYS A 303 -40.97 -41.80 -1.39
CA LYS A 303 -40.76 -42.77 -0.30
C LYS A 303 -41.98 -42.88 0.62
N GLY A 304 -42.57 -41.75 1.02
CA GLY A 304 -43.80 -41.72 1.83
C GLY A 304 -45.02 -42.33 1.12
N MET A 305 -45.15 -42.13 -0.19
CA MET A 305 -46.17 -42.82 -1.00
C MET A 305 -46.00 -44.34 -1.04
N LEU A 306 -44.81 -44.84 -0.69
CA LEU A 306 -44.45 -46.26 -0.66
C LEU A 306 -44.39 -46.84 0.76
N GLU A 307 -44.57 -46.04 1.83
CA GLU A 307 -44.36 -46.44 3.24
C GLU A 307 -45.33 -47.53 3.77
N PHE A 308 -46.46 -47.82 3.10
CA PHE A 308 -47.30 -48.97 3.49
C PHE A 308 -46.63 -50.32 3.13
N MET A 309 -45.69 -50.33 2.17
CA MET A 309 -44.80 -51.45 1.91
C MET A 309 -43.63 -51.41 2.91
N LYS A 310 -43.93 -51.57 4.21
CA LYS A 310 -42.96 -51.47 5.32
C LYS A 310 -41.68 -52.32 5.15
N TYR A 311 -41.68 -53.29 4.24
CA TYR A 311 -40.57 -54.20 3.94
C TYR A 311 -39.69 -53.79 2.75
N PHE A 312 -40.00 -52.71 2.02
CA PHE A 312 -39.32 -52.37 0.75
C PHE A 312 -38.18 -51.33 0.89
N PHE A 313 -38.15 -50.52 1.96
CA PHE A 313 -37.22 -49.38 2.03
C PHE A 313 -36.50 -49.25 3.38
N ILE A 314 -35.26 -49.76 3.44
CA ILE A 314 -34.26 -49.33 4.43
C ILE A 314 -33.44 -48.22 3.77
N GLY A 315 -33.94 -46.99 3.85
CA GLY A 315 -33.22 -45.81 3.40
C GLY A 315 -33.01 -44.85 4.58
N PRO A 316 -31.82 -44.24 4.73
CA PRO A 316 -31.52 -43.39 5.87
C PRO A 316 -32.52 -42.22 5.96
N LYS A 317 -32.95 -41.93 7.18
CA LYS A 317 -33.69 -40.71 7.54
C LYS A 317 -32.66 -39.63 7.87
N HIS A 318 -32.11 -38.97 6.85
CA HIS A 318 -31.32 -37.76 7.08
C HIS A 318 -32.16 -36.57 6.65
N TYR A 319 -32.50 -35.70 7.61
CA TYR A 319 -33.25 -34.50 7.30
C TYR A 319 -32.33 -33.54 6.52
N ARG A 320 -32.89 -32.90 5.50
CA ARG A 320 -32.19 -31.98 4.56
C ARG A 320 -31.39 -30.88 5.25
N ILE A 321 -31.79 -30.52 6.46
CA ILE A 321 -31.19 -29.46 7.28
C ILE A 321 -30.01 -29.99 8.09
N ASP A 322 -30.00 -31.27 8.46
CA ASP A 322 -28.91 -31.86 9.24
C ASP A 322 -27.62 -31.91 8.41
N VAL A 323 -27.73 -32.18 7.10
CA VAL A 323 -26.59 -32.15 6.16
C VAL A 323 -26.04 -30.72 6.01
N LEU A 324 -26.92 -29.72 5.90
CA LEU A 324 -26.51 -28.31 5.84
C LEU A 324 -25.81 -27.87 7.15
N GLU A 325 -26.39 -28.21 8.31
CA GLU A 325 -25.81 -27.95 9.63
C GLU A 325 -24.44 -28.63 9.80
N GLU A 326 -24.30 -29.90 9.41
CA GLU A 326 -23.05 -30.65 9.50
C GLU A 326 -21.97 -30.04 8.61
N THR A 327 -22.34 -29.67 7.37
CA THR A 327 -21.38 -29.13 6.42
C THR A 327 -20.92 -27.73 6.82
N LEU A 328 -21.79 -26.90 7.40
CA LEU A 328 -21.40 -25.59 7.95
C LEU A 328 -20.52 -25.70 9.18
N LYS A 329 -20.81 -26.63 10.11
CA LYS A 329 -19.93 -26.90 11.24
C LYS A 329 -18.54 -27.33 10.77
N ARG A 330 -18.47 -28.19 9.76
CA ARG A 330 -17.21 -28.60 9.14
C ARG A 330 -16.49 -27.42 8.49
N GLY A 331 -17.23 -26.56 7.79
CA GLY A 331 -16.69 -25.35 7.18
C GLY A 331 -16.09 -24.38 8.19
N ALA A 332 -16.79 -24.12 9.29
CA ALA A 332 -16.30 -23.29 10.39
C ALA A 332 -15.03 -23.89 11.02
N ALA A 333 -15.00 -25.21 11.25
CA ALA A 333 -13.82 -25.90 11.80
C ALA A 333 -12.61 -25.79 10.86
N VAL A 334 -12.80 -26.00 9.56
CA VAL A 334 -11.73 -25.85 8.55
C VAL A 334 -11.22 -24.41 8.49
N HIS A 335 -12.13 -23.43 8.50
CA HIS A 335 -11.77 -22.01 8.49
C HIS A 335 -10.98 -21.63 9.74
N LYS A 336 -11.47 -22.01 10.93
CA LYS A 336 -10.81 -21.77 12.21
C LYS A 336 -9.43 -22.40 12.26
N GLN A 337 -9.30 -23.64 11.80
CA GLN A 337 -8.01 -24.33 11.73
C GLN A 337 -7.01 -23.56 10.86
N LYS A 338 -7.41 -23.13 9.66
CA LYS A 338 -6.54 -22.32 8.77
C LYS A 338 -6.13 -21.00 9.40
N ALA A 339 -7.07 -20.31 10.05
CA ALA A 339 -6.78 -19.07 10.77
C ALA A 339 -5.75 -19.30 11.90
N LEU A 340 -5.91 -20.35 12.70
CA LEU A 340 -4.98 -20.70 13.79
C LEU A 340 -3.61 -21.15 13.29
N GLU A 341 -3.54 -21.82 12.14
CA GLU A 341 -2.28 -22.22 11.50
C GLU A 341 -1.50 -21.02 10.95
N THR A 342 -2.19 -20.00 10.45
CA THR A 342 -1.59 -18.84 9.79
C THR A 342 -1.32 -17.67 10.73
N CYS A 343 -2.07 -17.56 11.83
CA CYS A 343 -1.96 -16.40 12.72
C CYS A 343 -0.63 -16.34 13.50
N PRO A 344 -0.18 -15.12 13.84
CA PRO A 344 0.94 -14.93 14.77
C PRO A 344 0.70 -15.58 16.14
N ALA A 345 1.77 -16.07 16.77
CA ALA A 345 1.69 -16.83 18.03
C ALA A 345 0.94 -16.09 19.15
N PHE A 346 1.12 -14.77 19.26
CA PHE A 346 0.47 -13.94 20.28
C PHE A 346 -1.07 -13.82 20.11
N MET A 347 -1.61 -14.16 18.93
CA MET A 347 -3.05 -14.10 18.65
C MET A 347 -3.75 -15.44 18.83
N LYS A 348 -3.03 -16.57 18.83
CA LYS A 348 -3.63 -17.93 18.80
C LYS A 348 -4.71 -18.14 19.84
N ASN A 349 -4.42 -17.85 21.10
CA ASN A 349 -5.37 -18.04 22.20
C ASN A 349 -6.60 -17.13 22.06
N LYS A 350 -6.41 -15.92 21.54
CA LYS A 350 -7.49 -14.93 21.33
C LYS A 350 -8.41 -15.38 20.20
N LEU A 351 -7.84 -15.80 19.07
CA LEU A 351 -8.58 -16.32 17.93
C LEU A 351 -9.30 -17.65 18.26
N ASP A 352 -8.69 -18.52 19.07
CA ASP A 352 -9.32 -19.77 19.48
C ASP A 352 -10.58 -19.53 20.34
N SER A 353 -10.60 -18.42 21.09
CA SER A 353 -11.75 -18.00 21.90
C SER A 353 -12.93 -17.42 21.11
N ILE A 354 -12.73 -17.11 19.81
CA ILE A 354 -13.80 -16.56 18.97
C ILE A 354 -14.87 -17.64 18.72
N PRO A 355 -16.18 -17.30 18.85
CA PRO A 355 -17.26 -18.21 18.52
C PRO A 355 -17.19 -18.72 17.08
N ASP A 356 -17.47 -20.01 16.87
CA ASP A 356 -17.40 -20.64 15.54
C ASP A 356 -18.30 -19.95 14.49
N SER A 357 -19.39 -19.29 14.92
CA SER A 357 -20.24 -18.51 14.01
C SER A 357 -19.56 -17.25 13.47
N ASN A 358 -18.65 -16.65 14.25
CA ASN A 358 -18.06 -15.35 13.94
C ASN A 358 -16.65 -15.51 13.34
N VAL A 359 -16.09 -16.73 13.35
CA VAL A 359 -14.74 -17.01 12.84
C VAL A 359 -14.57 -16.64 11.37
N PHE A 360 -15.66 -16.62 10.58
CA PHE A 360 -15.64 -16.22 9.17
C PHE A 360 -15.27 -14.74 8.93
N PHE A 361 -15.25 -13.90 9.97
CA PHE A 361 -14.69 -12.55 9.88
C PHE A 361 -13.16 -12.51 9.91
N VAL A 362 -12.49 -13.64 10.20
CA VAL A 362 -11.04 -13.74 10.24
C VAL A 362 -10.50 -14.15 8.87
N ILE A 363 -10.09 -13.17 8.07
CA ILE A 363 -9.58 -13.41 6.71
C ILE A 363 -8.03 -13.39 6.71
N SER A 364 -7.42 -14.10 5.75
CA SER A 364 -5.97 -14.19 5.60
C SER A 364 -5.27 -12.83 5.51
N SER A 365 -5.89 -11.84 4.87
CA SER A 365 -5.38 -10.47 4.75
C SER A 365 -5.30 -9.75 6.09
N ASP A 366 -6.26 -9.96 6.99
CA ASP A 366 -6.24 -9.36 8.32
C ASP A 366 -5.09 -9.94 9.14
N LEU A 367 -4.90 -11.26 9.11
CA LEU A 367 -3.81 -11.92 9.83
C LEU A 367 -2.43 -11.56 9.24
N LYS A 368 -2.37 -11.35 7.92
CA LYS A 368 -1.16 -10.88 7.26
C LYS A 368 -0.73 -9.52 7.79
N LEU A 369 -1.66 -8.58 8.02
CA LEU A 369 -1.34 -7.27 8.61
C LEU A 369 -0.62 -7.42 9.97
N PHE A 370 -1.16 -8.24 10.87
CA PHE A 370 -0.55 -8.47 12.18
C PHE A 370 0.81 -9.17 12.08
N SER A 371 0.96 -10.11 11.15
CA SER A 371 2.23 -10.78 10.87
C SER A 371 3.28 -9.79 10.35
N ASP A 372 2.92 -8.96 9.37
CA ASP A 372 3.82 -7.97 8.77
C ASP A 372 4.27 -6.94 9.81
N MET A 373 3.35 -6.49 10.68
CA MET A 373 3.66 -5.61 11.80
C MET A 373 4.60 -6.27 12.82
N HIS A 374 4.34 -7.52 13.22
CA HIS A 374 5.19 -8.25 14.18
C HIS A 374 6.61 -8.51 13.67
N ASN A 375 6.76 -8.74 12.36
CA ASN A 375 8.04 -9.10 11.76
C ASN A 375 8.90 -7.88 11.39
N THR A 376 8.26 -6.73 11.09
CA THR A 376 8.96 -5.57 10.49
C THR A 376 9.14 -4.41 11.46
N LEU A 377 8.20 -4.19 12.38
CA LEU A 377 8.22 -3.03 13.26
C LEU A 377 9.08 -3.26 14.51
N ASP A 378 9.50 -2.16 15.13
CA ASP A 378 10.32 -2.18 16.33
C ASP A 378 9.63 -2.92 17.48
N LYS A 379 10.30 -3.95 18.04
CA LYS A 379 9.69 -4.82 19.06
C LYS A 379 9.43 -4.07 20.36
N GLU A 380 10.34 -3.20 20.80
CA GLU A 380 10.19 -2.47 22.06
C GLU A 380 8.94 -1.59 22.05
N THR A 381 8.70 -0.91 20.93
CA THR A 381 7.55 0.00 20.76
C THR A 381 6.26 -0.75 20.46
N PHE A 382 6.27 -1.74 19.55
CA PHE A 382 5.05 -2.30 19.00
C PHE A 382 4.61 -3.63 19.61
N GLU A 383 5.45 -4.37 20.34
CA GLU A 383 5.04 -5.66 20.93
C GLU A 383 3.89 -5.52 21.95
N PRO A 384 3.90 -4.54 22.88
CA PRO A 384 2.77 -4.30 23.77
C PRO A 384 1.50 -3.87 23.01
N VAL A 385 1.69 -3.04 21.97
CA VAL A 385 0.60 -2.49 21.15
C VAL A 385 -0.07 -3.57 20.31
N LEU A 386 0.71 -4.49 19.74
CA LEU A 386 0.23 -5.63 18.95
C LEU A 386 -0.75 -6.49 19.74
N SER A 387 -0.47 -6.73 21.02
CA SER A 387 -1.39 -7.46 21.88
C SER A 387 -2.71 -6.72 22.02
N ALA A 388 -2.69 -5.42 22.33
CA ALA A 388 -3.89 -4.60 22.50
C ALA A 388 -4.73 -4.51 21.21
N LEU A 389 -4.09 -4.31 20.06
CA LEU A 389 -4.76 -4.29 18.75
C LEU A 389 -5.40 -5.64 18.43
N ALA A 390 -4.73 -6.74 18.74
CA ALA A 390 -5.29 -8.08 18.57
C ALA A 390 -6.47 -8.35 19.51
N ASP A 391 -6.41 -7.87 20.76
CA ASP A 391 -7.54 -7.96 21.70
C ASP A 391 -8.74 -7.23 21.13
N LYS A 392 -8.56 -5.97 20.71
CA LYS A 392 -9.63 -5.16 20.12
C LYS A 392 -10.22 -5.77 18.86
N TYR A 393 -9.38 -6.26 17.95
CA TYR A 393 -9.82 -6.96 16.75
C TYR A 393 -10.68 -8.19 17.07
N CYS A 394 -10.22 -9.06 17.98
CA CYS A 394 -10.95 -10.26 18.37
C CYS A 394 -12.24 -9.93 19.15
N GLU A 395 -12.21 -8.91 20.00
CA GLU A 395 -13.38 -8.41 20.72
C GLU A 395 -14.45 -7.87 19.77
N THR A 396 -14.05 -7.09 18.77
CA THR A 396 -14.98 -6.57 17.75
C THR A 396 -15.67 -7.72 17.03
N ILE A 397 -14.93 -8.75 16.61
CA ILE A 397 -15.50 -9.95 15.98
C ILE A 397 -16.45 -10.69 16.93
N SER A 398 -16.06 -10.83 18.19
CA SER A 398 -16.85 -11.56 19.20
C SER A 398 -18.16 -10.83 19.56
N LYS A 399 -18.22 -9.50 19.40
CA LYS A 399 -19.40 -8.67 19.67
C LYS A 399 -20.43 -8.68 18.54
N ILE A 400 -20.07 -9.14 17.34
CA ILE A 400 -20.98 -9.23 16.18
C ILE A 400 -22.18 -10.11 16.55
N GLN A 401 -23.37 -9.51 16.56
CA GLN A 401 -24.57 -10.21 16.96
C GLN A 401 -25.19 -10.98 15.80
N PRO A 402 -25.91 -12.07 16.10
CA PRO A 402 -26.57 -12.81 15.05
C PRO A 402 -27.58 -11.96 14.25
N ASN A 403 -28.30 -11.04 14.90
CA ASN A 403 -29.30 -10.22 14.21
C ASN A 403 -28.69 -9.08 13.39
N ASP A 404 -27.37 -8.86 13.48
CA ASP A 404 -26.67 -7.89 12.64
C ASP A 404 -26.56 -8.50 11.24
N SER A 405 -27.52 -8.20 10.38
CA SER A 405 -27.51 -8.59 8.96
C SER A 405 -26.43 -7.81 8.20
N THR A 406 -25.17 -8.03 8.59
CA THR A 406 -23.98 -7.36 8.10
C THR A 406 -23.24 -8.28 7.14
N LYS A 407 -22.76 -7.71 6.04
CA LYS A 407 -21.88 -8.43 5.12
C LYS A 407 -20.55 -8.68 5.85
N VAL A 408 -19.95 -9.86 5.68
CA VAL A 408 -18.56 -10.07 6.11
C VAL A 408 -17.69 -9.07 5.35
N THR A 409 -16.96 -8.25 6.10
CA THR A 409 -16.03 -7.25 5.59
C THR A 409 -14.70 -7.42 6.30
N LEU A 410 -13.63 -6.95 5.67
CA LEU A 410 -12.36 -6.77 6.36
C LEU A 410 -12.58 -5.89 7.58
N LEU A 411 -11.87 -6.17 8.68
CA LEU A 411 -11.87 -5.33 9.89
C LEU A 411 -10.52 -4.64 10.10
N THR A 412 -9.66 -4.76 9.09
CA THR A 412 -8.37 -4.09 9.02
C THR A 412 -8.26 -3.31 7.72
N ASN A 413 -7.33 -2.35 7.69
CA ASN A 413 -6.95 -1.64 6.48
C ASN A 413 -5.43 -1.80 6.25
N PRO A 414 -4.99 -2.27 5.07
CA PRO A 414 -3.55 -2.44 4.77
C PRO A 414 -2.72 -1.17 4.95
N ILE A 415 -3.32 0.03 4.84
CA ILE A 415 -2.64 1.30 5.08
C ILE A 415 -2.03 1.39 6.49
N TYR A 416 -2.63 0.72 7.47
CA TYR A 416 -2.24 0.82 8.88
C TYR A 416 -0.77 0.40 9.11
N PHE A 417 -0.31 -0.64 8.41
CA PHE A 417 1.08 -1.07 8.46
C PHE A 417 2.04 0.03 8.01
N TYR A 418 1.74 0.67 6.88
CA TYR A 418 2.57 1.73 6.32
C TYR A 418 2.55 2.99 7.18
N LEU A 419 1.41 3.31 7.81
CA LEU A 419 1.31 4.39 8.79
C LEU A 419 2.19 4.12 10.02
N CYS A 420 2.21 2.88 10.54
CA CYS A 420 3.09 2.50 11.66
C CYS A 420 4.57 2.62 11.29
N LYS A 421 4.92 2.26 10.05
CA LYS A 421 6.28 2.42 9.52
C LYS A 421 6.67 3.90 9.44
N SER A 422 5.79 4.74 8.89
CA SER A 422 5.98 6.19 8.85
C SER A 422 6.12 6.81 10.24
N LEU A 423 5.30 6.41 11.21
CA LEU A 423 5.42 6.85 12.60
C LEU A 423 6.83 6.54 13.13
N THR A 424 7.30 5.32 12.92
CA THR A 424 8.64 4.87 13.37
C THR A 424 9.75 5.71 12.74
N ASP A 425 9.70 5.91 11.42
CA ASP A 425 10.71 6.66 10.68
C ASP A 425 10.75 8.13 11.11
N VAL A 426 9.57 8.78 11.22
CA VAL A 426 9.47 10.17 11.67
C VAL A 426 9.97 10.31 13.11
N VAL A 427 9.53 9.47 14.05
CA VAL A 427 9.99 9.50 15.45
C VAL A 427 11.51 9.33 15.56
N LYS A 428 12.12 8.47 14.73
CA LYS A 428 13.58 8.34 14.66
C LYS A 428 14.24 9.63 14.18
N GLU A 429 13.71 10.30 13.16
CA GLU A 429 14.25 11.58 12.69
C GLU A 429 14.10 12.69 13.74
N ILE A 430 12.97 12.72 14.46
CA ILE A 430 12.75 13.64 15.59
C ILE A 430 13.80 13.40 16.68
N ASN A 431 13.95 12.15 17.13
CA ASN A 431 14.91 11.78 18.18
C ASN A 431 16.37 12.02 17.78
N ALA A 432 16.72 11.82 16.51
CA ALA A 432 18.07 12.13 16.01
C ALA A 432 18.40 13.64 16.07
N ARG A 433 17.38 14.50 16.11
CA ARG A 433 17.54 15.96 16.22
C ARG A 433 17.54 16.46 17.66
N THR A 434 17.02 15.68 18.61
CA THR A 434 16.78 16.11 19.98
C THR A 434 17.77 15.45 20.92
N LYS A 435 18.97 16.05 21.02
CA LYS A 435 20.14 15.48 21.74
C LYS A 435 19.86 15.16 23.22
N ASP A 436 19.02 15.96 23.89
CA ASP A 436 18.88 15.93 25.36
C ASP A 436 17.46 15.56 25.85
N GLN A 437 16.47 15.51 24.95
CA GLN A 437 15.08 15.18 25.28
C GLN A 437 14.54 14.18 24.27
N LYS A 438 14.25 12.96 24.73
CA LYS A 438 13.65 11.94 23.89
C LYS A 438 12.19 12.28 23.63
N TYR A 439 11.81 12.24 22.36
CA TYR A 439 10.44 12.29 21.93
C TYR A 439 9.87 10.88 21.89
N ASP A 440 8.84 10.64 22.70
CA ASP A 440 8.17 9.35 22.77
C ASP A 440 6.74 9.43 22.25
N VAL A 441 6.35 8.36 21.56
CA VAL A 441 4.97 8.02 21.19
C VAL A 441 4.59 6.76 21.95
N TRP A 442 3.35 6.70 22.42
CA TRP A 442 2.87 5.55 23.18
C TRP A 442 1.40 5.27 22.87
N TYR A 443 1.00 4.03 23.13
CA TYR A 443 -0.39 3.62 23.02
C TYR A 443 -1.02 3.56 24.41
N ALA A 444 -2.06 4.36 24.66
CA ALA A 444 -2.78 4.39 25.93
C ALA A 444 -4.24 4.74 25.70
N PHE A 445 -5.13 4.18 26.53
CA PHE A 445 -6.58 4.42 26.45
C PHE A 445 -7.17 4.18 25.06
N ASP A 446 -6.71 3.12 24.39
CA ASP A 446 -7.13 2.71 23.04
C ASP A 446 -6.82 3.73 21.91
N GLU A 447 -5.81 4.58 22.13
CA GLU A 447 -5.36 5.58 21.16
C GLU A 447 -3.83 5.77 21.20
N TRP A 448 -3.28 6.10 20.04
CA TRP A 448 -1.92 6.61 19.90
C TRP A 448 -1.83 8.03 20.46
N ASN A 449 -0.83 8.24 21.30
CA ASN A 449 -0.54 9.49 21.98
C ASN A 449 0.94 9.87 21.76
N HIS A 450 1.25 11.15 22.00
CA HIS A 450 2.59 11.66 21.78
C HIS A 450 3.01 12.71 22.81
N SER A 451 4.32 12.84 23.00
CA SER A 451 4.92 13.82 23.90
C SER A 451 4.81 15.24 23.33
N ASN A 452 5.04 16.24 24.18
CA ASN A 452 5.24 17.60 23.70
C ASN A 452 6.54 17.69 22.87
N PHE A 453 6.51 18.48 21.80
CA PHE A 453 7.69 18.67 20.95
C PHE A 453 8.78 19.46 21.70
N PRO A 454 10.05 19.05 21.62
CA PRO A 454 11.12 19.61 22.44
C PRO A 454 11.81 20.86 21.87
N TRP A 455 11.38 21.40 20.71
CA TRP A 455 12.06 22.50 20.01
C TRP A 455 11.25 23.81 19.94
N VAL A 456 11.96 24.93 19.73
CA VAL A 456 11.40 26.29 19.65
C VAL A 456 11.17 26.77 18.20
N SER A 457 11.25 25.84 17.23
CA SER A 457 10.72 25.86 15.84
C SER A 457 11.61 26.39 14.70
N SER A 458 12.30 25.49 14.01
CA SER A 458 12.67 25.64 12.59
C SER A 458 11.51 25.25 11.66
N LEU A 459 11.66 25.48 10.34
CA LEU A 459 10.65 25.05 9.36
C LEU A 459 10.53 23.53 9.26
N MET A 460 11.67 22.83 9.29
CA MET A 460 11.74 21.37 9.37
C MET A 460 11.02 20.83 10.60
N ASP A 461 11.23 21.47 11.75
CA ASP A 461 10.62 21.07 13.01
C ASP A 461 9.08 21.18 12.96
N LYS A 462 8.55 22.23 12.31
CA LYS A 462 7.12 22.38 12.06
C LYS A 462 6.57 21.33 11.09
N CYS A 463 7.35 20.94 10.08
CA CYS A 463 6.97 19.83 9.19
C CYS A 463 6.84 18.52 9.97
N PHE A 464 7.85 18.13 10.74
CA PHE A 464 7.78 16.91 11.55
C PHE A 464 6.63 16.92 12.55
N GLU A 465 6.40 18.06 13.20
CA GLU A 465 5.27 18.21 14.12
C GLU A 465 3.92 17.97 13.41
N ARG A 466 3.73 18.52 12.21
CA ARG A 466 2.49 18.37 11.44
C ARG A 466 2.33 16.97 10.86
N GLU A 467 3.40 16.42 10.29
CA GLU A 467 3.42 15.04 9.80
C GLU A 467 3.02 14.08 10.91
N LEU A 468 3.64 14.19 12.08
CA LEU A 468 3.41 13.26 13.17
C LEU A 468 1.98 13.37 13.74
N LYS A 469 1.46 14.59 13.93
CA LYS A 469 0.08 14.79 14.38
C LYS A 469 -0.92 14.15 13.43
N MET A 470 -0.77 14.38 12.13
CA MET A 470 -1.65 13.80 11.11
C MET A 470 -1.51 12.27 11.03
N LEU A 471 -0.28 11.73 11.14
CA LEU A 471 -0.05 10.29 11.20
C LEU A 471 -0.76 9.64 12.39
N ILE A 472 -0.76 10.28 13.56
CA ILE A 472 -1.45 9.79 14.76
C ILE A 472 -2.97 9.81 14.56
N ASP A 473 -3.52 10.88 13.99
CA ASP A 473 -4.96 10.96 13.66
C ASP A 473 -5.35 9.82 12.68
N MET A 474 -4.52 9.57 11.66
CA MET A 474 -4.73 8.49 10.70
C MET A 474 -4.60 7.10 11.34
N LEU A 475 -3.61 6.88 12.21
CA LEU A 475 -3.45 5.63 12.94
C LEU A 475 -4.67 5.36 13.83
N ASN A 476 -5.14 6.37 14.57
CA ASN A 476 -6.32 6.24 15.40
C ASN A 476 -7.59 5.96 14.59
N HIS A 477 -7.69 6.47 13.36
CA HIS A 477 -8.80 6.20 12.44
C HIS A 477 -8.77 4.80 11.83
N PHE A 478 -7.61 4.36 11.32
CA PHE A 478 -7.42 3.08 10.61
C PHE A 478 -7.11 1.89 11.52
N GLU A 479 -7.23 2.06 12.83
CA GLU A 479 -6.91 1.03 13.82
C GLU A 479 -7.70 -0.28 13.59
N PRO A 480 -7.04 -1.45 13.61
CA PRO A 480 -7.70 -2.75 13.51
C PRO A 480 -8.86 -2.91 14.49
N GLY A 481 -10.03 -3.29 13.98
CA GLY A 481 -11.23 -3.50 14.79
C GLY A 481 -12.03 -2.24 15.15
N LYS A 482 -11.59 -1.02 14.76
CA LYS A 482 -12.43 0.19 14.86
C LYS A 482 -13.38 0.30 13.65
N PRO A 483 -14.64 0.71 13.84
CA PRO A 483 -15.58 0.94 12.72
C PRO A 483 -15.09 1.98 11.71
N SER A 484 -14.30 2.96 12.16
CA SER A 484 -13.71 4.01 11.32
C SER A 484 -12.71 3.47 10.30
N ALA A 485 -12.07 2.32 10.54
CA ALA A 485 -11.02 1.79 9.66
C ALA A 485 -11.50 1.43 8.24
N LEU A 486 -12.81 1.24 8.09
CA LEU A 486 -13.49 0.95 6.82
C LEU A 486 -14.09 2.20 6.18
N GLN A 487 -14.08 3.32 6.89
CA GLN A 487 -14.60 4.59 6.43
C GLN A 487 -13.48 5.41 5.80
N LYS A 488 -13.87 6.27 4.86
CA LYS A 488 -12.96 7.26 4.28
C LYS A 488 -12.44 8.18 5.38
N PHE A 489 -11.14 8.44 5.40
CA PHE A 489 -10.58 9.46 6.30
C PHE A 489 -11.14 10.83 5.90
N GLU A 490 -11.86 11.47 6.82
CA GLU A 490 -12.51 12.75 6.59
C GLU A 490 -11.47 13.87 6.62
N TYR A 491 -11.10 14.36 5.44
CA TYR A 491 -10.18 15.48 5.29
C TYR A 491 -10.59 16.35 4.10
N GLU A 492 -10.66 17.65 4.34
CA GLU A 492 -10.90 18.64 3.29
C GLU A 492 -9.57 19.21 2.80
N CYS A 493 -9.15 18.85 1.58
CA CYS A 493 -7.93 19.38 0.99
C CYS A 493 -7.96 20.91 0.90
N LYS A 494 -6.91 21.57 1.35
CA LYS A 494 -6.79 23.02 1.42
C LYS A 494 -5.99 23.57 0.24
N ILE A 495 -4.84 22.97 -0.06
CA ILE A 495 -3.98 23.36 -1.20
C ILE A 495 -4.48 22.71 -2.47
N PHE A 496 -4.75 21.41 -2.42
CA PHE A 496 -5.25 20.69 -3.60
C PHE A 496 -6.71 20.99 -3.89
N ARG A 497 -7.38 21.93 -3.19
CA ARG A 497 -8.83 22.21 -3.23
C ARG A 497 -9.39 22.56 -4.61
N SER A 498 -8.61 23.28 -5.43
CA SER A 498 -8.99 23.61 -6.82
C SER A 498 -8.92 22.39 -7.74
N ILE A 499 -8.05 21.43 -7.42
CA ILE A 499 -7.83 20.21 -8.20
C ILE A 499 -8.62 19.03 -7.62
N SER A 500 -8.95 19.06 -6.33
CA SER A 500 -9.72 18.06 -5.61
C SER A 500 -11.15 17.99 -6.14
N LYS A 501 -11.71 19.08 -6.67
CA LYS A 501 -13.01 19.05 -7.38
C LYS A 501 -12.99 18.15 -8.62
N SER A 502 -11.87 18.09 -9.34
CA SER A 502 -11.70 17.18 -10.50
C SER A 502 -11.44 15.73 -10.06
N ILE A 503 -10.88 15.55 -8.87
CA ILE A 503 -10.57 14.24 -8.26
C ILE A 503 -11.79 13.66 -7.53
N GLN A 504 -12.64 14.48 -6.93
CA GLN A 504 -13.90 14.05 -6.33
C GLN A 504 -14.85 13.44 -7.37
N GLN A 505 -14.66 13.76 -8.66
CA GLN A 505 -15.40 13.15 -9.78
C GLN A 505 -14.86 11.76 -10.18
N GLN A 506 -13.63 11.41 -9.81
CA GLN A 506 -13.01 10.10 -10.03
C GLN A 506 -12.47 9.57 -8.70
N ALA A 507 -13.30 8.81 -7.96
CA ALA A 507 -12.99 8.35 -6.61
C ALA A 507 -11.60 7.68 -6.51
N LEU A 508 -10.61 8.41 -5.96
CA LEU A 508 -9.28 7.86 -5.63
C LEU A 508 -9.42 6.72 -4.61
N PRO A 509 -8.58 5.67 -4.69
CA PRO A 509 -8.45 4.68 -3.63
C PRO A 509 -8.13 5.35 -2.28
N THR A 510 -8.70 4.84 -1.20
CA THR A 510 -8.54 5.38 0.16
C THR A 510 -7.08 5.51 0.56
N GLU A 511 -6.26 4.55 0.17
CA GLU A 511 -4.84 4.48 0.47
C GLU A 511 -4.04 5.63 -0.18
N VAL A 512 -4.37 5.99 -1.42
CA VAL A 512 -3.74 7.12 -2.13
C VAL A 512 -4.17 8.44 -1.49
N GLN A 513 -5.44 8.52 -1.10
CA GLN A 513 -5.98 9.70 -0.45
C GLN A 513 -5.27 9.99 0.89
N VAL A 514 -4.97 8.97 1.69
CA VAL A 514 -4.26 9.12 2.98
C VAL A 514 -2.94 9.86 2.81
N TRP A 515 -2.11 9.44 1.85
CA TRP A 515 -0.82 10.08 1.57
C TRP A 515 -0.97 11.51 1.05
N LEU A 516 -1.98 11.77 0.22
CA LEU A 516 -2.30 13.13 -0.24
C LEU A 516 -2.78 14.03 0.90
N CYS A 517 -3.55 13.51 1.85
CA CYS A 517 -4.00 14.25 3.03
C CYS A 517 -2.81 14.66 3.91
N LEU A 518 -1.87 13.75 4.15
CA LEU A 518 -0.64 14.03 4.91
C LEU A 518 0.20 15.13 4.24
N LEU A 519 0.36 15.04 2.91
CA LEU A 519 1.07 16.02 2.12
C LEU A 519 0.37 17.39 2.15
N ASP A 520 -0.94 17.43 1.90
CA ASP A 520 -1.73 18.67 1.87
C ASP A 520 -1.69 19.40 3.21
N ASP A 521 -1.95 18.70 4.31
CA ASP A 521 -1.98 19.34 5.63
C ASP A 521 -0.60 19.87 6.01
N THR A 522 0.46 19.09 5.74
CA THR A 522 1.82 19.54 6.07
C THR A 522 2.22 20.76 5.25
N ILE A 523 2.00 20.75 3.93
CA ILE A 523 2.36 21.89 3.08
C ILE A 523 1.52 23.13 3.44
N GLU A 524 0.23 22.99 3.74
CA GLU A 524 -0.62 24.15 4.07
C GLU A 524 -0.15 24.83 5.35
N ASN A 525 0.11 24.04 6.39
CA ASN A 525 0.51 24.57 7.69
C ASN A 525 1.91 25.21 7.65
N VAL A 526 2.77 24.79 6.72
CA VAL A 526 4.17 25.22 6.70
C VAL A 526 4.47 26.22 5.58
N LEU A 527 3.76 26.18 4.44
CA LEU A 527 4.20 26.79 3.19
C LEU A 527 3.12 27.53 2.35
N HIS A 528 1.87 27.67 2.83
CA HIS A 528 0.72 28.20 2.05
C HIS A 528 0.84 29.59 1.39
N LYS A 529 1.94 30.33 1.58
CA LYS A 529 2.09 31.72 1.10
C LYS A 529 2.85 31.86 -0.23
N ASP A 530 3.29 30.77 -0.85
CA ASP A 530 4.17 30.82 -2.04
C ASP A 530 3.48 30.29 -3.32
N LYS A 531 3.39 31.15 -4.35
CA LYS A 531 2.76 30.80 -5.64
C LYS A 531 3.48 29.70 -6.42
N ASN A 532 4.78 29.47 -6.18
CA ASN A 532 5.53 28.41 -6.85
C ASN A 532 5.16 27.03 -6.30
N ILE A 533 4.61 26.98 -5.07
CA ILE A 533 4.20 25.75 -4.41
C ILE A 533 2.92 25.21 -5.03
N ASP A 534 1.99 26.09 -5.44
CA ASP A 534 0.79 25.68 -6.19
C ASP A 534 1.15 24.91 -7.47
N GLN A 535 2.17 25.36 -8.21
CA GLN A 535 2.63 24.68 -9.43
C GLN A 535 3.22 23.30 -9.12
N LEU A 536 4.12 23.19 -8.13
CA LEU A 536 4.67 21.91 -7.72
C LEU A 536 3.57 20.95 -7.23
N CYS A 537 2.62 21.44 -6.45
CA CYS A 537 1.47 20.68 -5.97
C CYS A 537 0.65 20.12 -7.13
N SER A 538 0.44 20.90 -8.20
CA SER A 538 -0.26 20.39 -9.39
C SER A 538 0.44 19.21 -10.08
N TYR A 539 1.78 19.18 -10.07
CA TYR A 539 2.57 18.10 -10.67
C TYR A 539 2.63 16.86 -9.78
N LEU A 540 2.80 17.06 -8.47
CA LEU A 540 2.69 15.99 -7.48
C LEU A 540 1.34 15.28 -7.58
N LEU A 541 0.27 16.05 -7.75
CA LEU A 541 -1.06 15.47 -7.88
C LEU A 541 -1.23 14.67 -9.17
N ALA A 542 -0.64 15.12 -10.28
CA ALA A 542 -0.61 14.36 -11.53
C ALA A 542 0.17 13.03 -11.37
N LEU A 543 1.28 13.04 -10.62
CA LEU A 543 2.02 11.83 -10.28
C LEU A 543 1.12 10.85 -9.50
N TYR A 544 0.53 11.29 -8.38
CA TYR A 544 -0.32 10.43 -7.54
C TYR A 544 -1.55 9.90 -8.30
N LYS A 545 -2.12 10.69 -9.21
CA LYS A 545 -3.21 10.25 -10.08
C LYS A 545 -2.75 9.15 -11.03
N SER A 546 -1.62 9.33 -11.72
CA SER A 546 -1.05 8.30 -12.59
C SER A 546 -0.78 7.00 -11.84
N CYS A 547 -0.38 7.09 -10.58
CA CYS A 547 -0.19 5.93 -9.70
C CYS A 547 -1.51 5.19 -9.46
N SER A 548 -2.58 5.92 -9.12
CA SER A 548 -3.90 5.33 -8.87
C SER A 548 -4.52 4.65 -10.09
N GLU A 549 -4.21 5.14 -11.30
CA GLU A 549 -4.76 4.63 -12.56
C GLU A 549 -3.97 3.42 -13.09
N SER A 550 -2.73 3.22 -12.64
CA SER A 550 -1.80 2.22 -13.18
C SER A 550 -2.05 0.76 -12.75
N ASN A 551 -3.14 0.46 -12.02
CA ASN A 551 -3.43 -0.87 -11.43
C ASN A 551 -2.30 -1.47 -10.57
N LEU A 552 -1.30 -0.66 -10.19
CA LEU A 552 -0.25 -1.05 -9.24
C LEU A 552 -0.80 -0.98 -7.81
N SER A 553 -1.82 -1.77 -7.47
CA SER A 553 -2.28 -1.97 -6.08
C SER A 553 -1.45 -3.03 -5.35
N THR A 554 -0.14 -3.05 -5.59
CA THR A 554 0.80 -3.98 -4.96
C THR A 554 1.39 -3.36 -3.68
N MET A 555 1.94 -4.18 -2.78
CA MET A 555 2.61 -3.65 -1.57
C MET A 555 3.75 -2.68 -1.92
N ASP A 556 4.42 -2.90 -3.06
CA ASP A 556 5.49 -2.04 -3.55
C ASP A 556 5.02 -0.62 -3.90
N SER A 557 3.78 -0.46 -4.37
CA SER A 557 3.24 0.87 -4.68
C SER A 557 2.90 1.66 -3.42
N MET A 558 2.41 0.98 -2.39
CA MET A 558 2.10 1.58 -1.09
C MET A 558 3.35 2.10 -0.39
N GLU A 559 4.43 1.30 -0.38
CA GLU A 559 5.72 1.76 0.13
C GLU A 559 6.29 2.90 -0.71
N SER A 560 6.14 2.84 -2.03
CA SER A 560 6.63 3.90 -2.91
C SER A 560 5.91 5.23 -2.67
N LEU A 561 4.59 5.21 -2.52
CA LEU A 561 3.80 6.40 -2.17
C LEU A 561 4.24 6.98 -0.84
N ARG A 562 4.36 6.14 0.21
CA ARG A 562 4.84 6.54 1.54
C ARG A 562 6.18 7.28 1.46
N VAL A 563 7.18 6.67 0.82
CA VAL A 563 8.53 7.23 0.73
C VAL A 563 8.52 8.54 -0.07
N ILE A 564 7.77 8.60 -1.18
CA ILE A 564 7.64 9.82 -1.97
C ILE A 564 6.99 10.95 -1.16
N THR A 565 5.94 10.67 -0.39
CA THR A 565 5.27 11.67 0.45
C THR A 565 6.27 12.30 1.42
N HIS A 566 6.97 11.49 2.21
CA HIS A 566 7.92 11.99 3.21
C HIS A 566 9.11 12.72 2.58
N ASN A 567 9.71 12.16 1.51
CA ASN A 567 10.82 12.82 0.81
C ASN A 567 10.39 14.17 0.21
N THR A 568 9.18 14.26 -0.31
CA THR A 568 8.64 15.52 -0.86
C THR A 568 8.45 16.57 0.23
N ILE A 569 7.89 16.18 1.38
CA ILE A 569 7.72 17.09 2.52
C ILE A 569 9.09 17.58 2.99
N LYS A 570 10.05 16.68 3.14
CA LYS A 570 11.43 17.01 3.55
C LYS A 570 12.12 17.94 2.56
N TYR A 571 12.04 17.65 1.26
CA TYR A 571 12.55 18.52 0.19
C TYR A 571 11.95 19.92 0.28
N LEU A 572 10.63 20.01 0.43
CA LEU A 572 9.93 21.29 0.55
C LEU A 572 10.36 22.07 1.79
N ALA A 573 10.47 21.40 2.93
CA ALA A 573 10.89 22.00 4.19
C ALA A 573 12.34 22.52 4.16
N LEU A 574 13.24 21.82 3.46
CA LEU A 574 14.64 22.22 3.27
C LEU A 574 14.79 23.34 2.22
N GLY A 575 14.01 23.28 1.13
CA GLY A 575 14.09 24.24 0.02
C GLY A 575 13.34 25.55 0.28
N ALA A 576 12.27 25.53 1.06
CA ALA A 576 11.38 26.67 1.26
C ALA A 576 12.03 27.97 1.75
N PRO A 577 13.05 27.97 2.65
CA PRO A 577 13.78 29.19 2.99
C PRO A 577 14.38 29.92 1.77
N PHE A 578 14.64 29.19 0.69
CA PHE A 578 15.25 29.68 -0.52
C PHE A 578 14.24 30.08 -1.62
N PHE A 579 12.97 29.69 -1.51
CA PHE A 579 11.96 29.98 -2.53
C PHE A 579 11.65 31.48 -2.65
N ASN A 580 11.76 32.20 -1.53
CA ASN A 580 11.57 33.64 -1.44
C ASN A 580 12.88 34.41 -1.21
N SER A 581 14.03 33.80 -1.48
CA SER A 581 15.33 34.45 -1.25
C SER A 581 15.49 35.67 -2.17
N LYS A 582 16.20 36.70 -1.68
CA LYS A 582 16.60 37.86 -2.51
C LYS A 582 17.63 37.45 -3.58
N HIS A 583 18.23 36.27 -3.46
CA HIS A 583 19.17 35.72 -4.43
C HIS A 583 18.41 35.01 -5.55
N GLY A 584 18.29 35.66 -6.70
CA GLY A 584 17.53 35.14 -7.85
C GLY A 584 17.97 33.75 -8.33
N LEU A 585 19.23 33.34 -8.07
CA LEU A 585 19.75 32.02 -8.45
C LEU A 585 19.13 30.87 -7.64
N ASP A 586 18.91 31.03 -6.34
CA ASP A 586 18.33 29.94 -5.53
C ASP A 586 16.89 29.62 -5.98
N ARG A 587 16.13 30.68 -6.28
CA ARG A 587 14.79 30.57 -6.86
C ARG A 587 14.83 29.89 -8.22
N GLU A 588 15.81 30.22 -9.06
CA GLU A 588 15.96 29.62 -10.38
C GLU A 588 16.28 28.12 -10.33
N ILE A 589 17.17 27.73 -9.41
CA ILE A 589 17.52 26.32 -9.15
C ILE A 589 16.29 25.56 -8.71
N THR A 590 15.54 26.10 -7.74
CA THR A 590 14.28 25.51 -7.26
C THR A 590 13.30 25.28 -8.42
N LEU A 591 13.05 26.32 -9.23
CA LEU A 591 12.10 26.22 -10.34
C LEU A 591 12.59 25.20 -11.39
N SER A 592 13.89 25.11 -11.62
CA SER A 592 14.49 24.10 -12.51
C SER A 592 14.28 22.68 -11.98
N GLN A 593 14.51 22.44 -10.69
CA GLN A 593 14.25 21.16 -10.02
C GLN A 593 12.76 20.78 -10.15
N ILE A 594 11.84 21.71 -9.87
CA ILE A 594 10.39 21.51 -10.03
C ILE A 594 10.02 21.17 -11.48
N ASN A 595 10.63 21.85 -12.46
CA ASN A 595 10.38 21.60 -13.88
C ASN A 595 10.94 20.25 -14.36
N ILE A 596 12.06 19.78 -13.80
CA ILE A 596 12.59 18.44 -14.09
C ILE A 596 11.63 17.38 -13.55
N MET A 597 11.19 17.51 -12.29
CA MET A 597 10.17 16.65 -11.70
C MET A 597 8.88 16.63 -12.54
N LYS A 598 8.41 17.80 -13.01
CA LYS A 598 7.26 17.92 -13.91
C LYS A 598 7.44 17.13 -15.20
N ARG A 599 8.51 17.40 -15.96
CA ARG A 599 8.75 16.80 -17.29
C ARG A 599 8.80 15.27 -17.19
N ALA A 600 9.51 14.79 -16.17
CA ALA A 600 9.67 13.38 -15.92
C ALA A 600 8.32 12.70 -15.58
N THR A 601 7.46 13.38 -14.82
CA THR A 601 6.12 12.90 -14.45
C THR A 601 5.12 12.93 -15.61
N VAL A 602 4.97 14.06 -16.31
CA VAL A 602 3.94 14.27 -17.36
C VAL A 602 4.25 13.50 -18.65
N GLY A 603 5.52 13.19 -18.91
CA GLY A 603 5.94 12.43 -20.09
C GLY A 603 5.77 10.91 -19.99
N GLY A 604 5.36 10.37 -18.83
CA GLY A 604 5.34 8.92 -18.58
C GLY A 604 6.73 8.28 -18.64
N GLN A 605 7.80 9.08 -18.50
CA GLN A 605 9.19 8.65 -18.66
C GLN A 605 9.88 8.30 -17.34
N MET A 606 9.25 8.58 -16.19
CA MET A 606 9.87 8.44 -14.88
C MET A 606 9.25 7.28 -14.09
N SER A 607 10.10 6.40 -13.56
CA SER A 607 9.65 5.41 -12.57
C SER A 607 9.54 6.04 -11.17
N PHE A 608 8.84 5.36 -10.26
CA PHE A 608 8.78 5.76 -8.85
C PHE A 608 10.16 5.81 -8.19
N LEU A 609 11.03 4.86 -8.52
CA LEU A 609 12.38 4.80 -7.98
C LEU A 609 13.19 6.01 -8.43
N ASP A 610 13.03 6.40 -9.70
CA ASP A 610 13.66 7.60 -10.23
C ASP A 610 13.14 8.87 -9.54
N TYR A 611 11.83 8.96 -9.28
CA TYR A 611 11.24 10.10 -8.57
C TYR A 611 11.75 10.19 -7.13
N ARG A 612 11.77 9.07 -6.42
CA ARG A 612 12.33 8.98 -5.07
C ARG A 612 13.76 9.47 -5.04
N ASP A 613 14.62 8.91 -5.90
CA ASP A 613 16.04 9.25 -5.94
C ASP A 613 16.25 10.72 -6.28
N LEU A 614 15.46 11.27 -7.21
CA LEU A 614 15.55 12.67 -7.59
C LEU A 614 15.18 13.62 -6.44
N VAL A 615 14.05 13.37 -5.76
CA VAL A 615 13.60 14.22 -4.65
C VAL A 615 14.54 14.12 -3.45
N GLU A 616 15.07 12.93 -3.18
CA GLU A 616 16.05 12.72 -2.12
C GLU A 616 17.32 13.54 -2.35
N VAL A 617 17.91 13.45 -3.54
CA VAL A 617 19.11 14.18 -3.96
C VAL A 617 18.84 15.70 -3.96
N PHE A 618 17.72 16.15 -4.50
CA PHE A 618 17.37 17.57 -4.42
C PHE A 618 17.15 18.08 -2.99
N GLY A 619 16.57 17.26 -2.11
CA GLY A 619 16.45 17.58 -0.68
C GLY A 619 17.82 17.68 -0.01
N GLN A 620 18.71 16.73 -0.28
CA GLN A 620 20.06 16.69 0.26
C GLN A 620 20.90 17.89 -0.21
N TYR A 621 20.77 18.29 -1.47
CA TYR A 621 21.37 19.54 -1.97
C TYR A 621 20.99 20.75 -1.11
N TRP A 622 19.70 20.96 -0.81
CA TRP A 622 19.27 22.11 -0.02
C TRP A 622 19.77 22.06 1.43
N LYS A 623 19.82 20.86 2.02
CA LYS A 623 20.45 20.66 3.33
C LYS A 623 21.92 21.09 3.30
N GLN A 624 22.71 20.52 2.39
CA GLN A 624 24.14 20.81 2.28
C GLN A 624 24.41 22.26 1.93
N ARG A 625 23.58 22.87 1.09
CA ARG A 625 23.67 24.29 0.72
C ARG A 625 23.41 25.22 1.90
N GLY A 626 22.49 24.87 2.80
CA GLY A 626 22.26 25.59 4.06
C GLY A 626 23.46 25.47 4.99
N GLU A 627 23.85 24.24 5.30
CA GLU A 627 24.98 23.93 6.21
C GLU A 627 26.29 24.58 5.74
N PHE A 628 26.59 24.50 4.43
CA PHE A 628 27.78 25.11 3.86
C PHE A 628 27.79 26.64 3.97
N ALA A 629 26.67 27.30 3.68
CA ALA A 629 26.63 28.77 3.67
C ALA A 629 26.78 29.38 5.06
N ASP A 630 26.17 28.76 6.07
CA ASP A 630 26.33 29.16 7.47
C ASP A 630 27.76 28.81 7.94
N GLY A 631 28.24 27.61 7.62
CA GLY A 631 29.55 27.11 8.03
C GLY A 631 30.74 27.92 7.49
N ILE A 632 30.73 28.27 6.20
CA ILE A 632 31.83 29.07 5.62
C ILE A 632 31.84 30.50 6.17
N THR A 633 30.66 31.07 6.44
CA THR A 633 30.53 32.40 7.05
C THR A 633 31.07 32.40 8.48
N ALA A 634 30.83 31.33 9.23
CA ALA A 634 31.36 31.16 10.58
C ALA A 634 32.89 30.99 10.60
N LYS A 635 33.47 30.30 9.61
CA LYS A 635 34.93 30.13 9.48
C LYS A 635 35.66 31.43 9.11
N LEU A 636 35.01 32.35 8.39
CA LEU A 636 35.59 33.61 7.93
C LEU A 636 34.75 34.83 8.37
N PRO A 637 34.68 35.13 9.69
CA PRO A 637 33.67 36.03 10.27
C PRO A 637 33.94 37.55 10.07
N SER A 638 34.87 37.94 9.19
CA SER A 638 35.24 39.35 8.97
C SER A 638 34.59 39.94 7.72
N GLU A 639 34.25 41.24 7.75
CA GLU A 639 33.70 41.97 6.60
C GLU A 639 34.65 41.93 5.39
N TYR A 640 35.97 41.82 5.62
CA TYR A 640 36.97 41.63 4.58
C TYR A 640 36.68 40.39 3.70
N PHE A 641 36.27 39.27 4.31
CA PHE A 641 36.03 38.01 3.59
C PHE A 641 34.63 37.91 2.99
N LYS A 642 33.73 38.85 3.25
CA LYS A 642 32.33 38.79 2.79
C LYS A 642 32.20 38.63 1.27
N ASN A 643 33.00 39.38 0.51
CA ASN A 643 33.02 39.26 -0.95
C ASN A 643 33.64 37.93 -1.42
N HIS A 644 34.61 37.40 -0.68
CA HIS A 644 35.23 36.10 -0.99
C HIS A 644 34.23 34.96 -0.78
N VAL A 645 33.51 34.99 0.35
CA VAL A 645 32.44 34.04 0.68
C VAL A 645 31.31 34.12 -0.34
N ALA A 646 30.85 35.34 -0.67
CA ALA A 646 29.80 35.54 -1.68
C ALA A 646 30.21 35.02 -3.06
N ASN A 647 31.48 35.19 -3.44
CA ASN A 647 32.00 34.66 -4.70
C ASN A 647 31.97 33.12 -4.74
N ILE A 648 32.48 32.46 -3.69
CA ILE A 648 32.45 30.99 -3.57
C ILE A 648 31.02 30.46 -3.65
N GLN A 649 30.11 31.05 -2.87
CA GLN A 649 28.70 30.68 -2.90
C GLN A 649 28.09 30.88 -4.30
N ASN A 650 28.43 31.97 -4.99
CA ASN A 650 27.93 32.24 -6.32
C ASN A 650 28.46 31.24 -7.37
N ILE A 651 29.75 30.86 -7.33
CA ILE A 651 30.31 29.84 -8.25
C ILE A 651 29.58 28.50 -8.07
N LEU A 652 29.37 28.08 -6.83
CA LEU A 652 28.64 26.86 -6.49
C LEU A 652 27.19 26.92 -7.02
N LEU A 653 26.46 28.00 -6.76
CA LEU A 653 25.11 28.19 -7.28
C LEU A 653 25.05 28.17 -8.81
N GLN A 654 26.00 28.81 -9.49
CA GLN A 654 26.08 28.79 -10.95
C GLN A 654 26.31 27.37 -11.47
N CYS A 655 27.19 26.60 -10.84
CA CYS A 655 27.46 25.21 -11.20
C CYS A 655 26.19 24.34 -11.14
N MET A 656 25.44 24.39 -10.04
CA MET A 656 24.18 23.64 -9.91
C MET A 656 23.12 24.13 -10.90
N ARG A 657 22.94 25.44 -11.05
CA ARG A 657 21.99 26.01 -12.03
C ARG A 657 22.28 25.52 -13.44
N ASP A 658 23.52 25.57 -13.86
CA ASP A 658 23.89 25.23 -15.24
C ASP A 658 23.87 23.72 -15.48
N ALA A 659 24.10 22.90 -14.45
CA ALA A 659 23.85 21.45 -14.51
C ALA A 659 22.37 21.14 -14.75
N LEU A 660 21.45 21.79 -14.02
CA LEU A 660 20.00 21.58 -14.16
C LEU A 660 19.44 22.05 -15.52
N ARG A 661 20.15 22.93 -16.23
CA ARG A 661 19.79 23.40 -17.57
C ARG A 661 20.22 22.45 -18.69
N LYS A 662 21.13 21.50 -18.42
CA LYS A 662 21.57 20.53 -19.42
C LYS A 662 20.47 19.52 -19.72
N ASN A 663 20.34 19.15 -20.99
CA ASN A 663 19.42 18.13 -21.47
C ASN A 663 20.12 16.77 -21.49
N VAL A 664 20.29 16.17 -20.30
CA VAL A 664 20.87 14.85 -20.09
C VAL A 664 19.85 13.86 -19.51
N GLU A 665 20.19 12.58 -19.56
CA GLU A 665 19.40 11.55 -18.88
C GLU A 665 19.39 11.77 -17.36
N LEU A 666 18.28 11.35 -16.73
CA LEU A 666 18.06 11.58 -15.31
C LEU A 666 19.13 10.92 -14.42
N ALA A 667 19.58 9.71 -14.80
CA ALA A 667 20.62 8.99 -14.07
C ALA A 667 21.94 9.78 -14.00
N GLU A 668 22.29 10.47 -15.09
CA GLU A 668 23.51 11.28 -15.18
C GLU A 668 23.41 12.55 -14.33
N LEU A 669 22.24 13.20 -14.32
CA LEU A 669 21.97 14.34 -13.45
C LEU A 669 22.02 13.93 -11.96
N ILE A 670 21.39 12.81 -11.59
CA ILE A 670 21.41 12.28 -10.22
C ILE A 670 22.85 11.98 -9.79
N SER A 671 23.65 11.36 -10.65
CA SER A 671 25.07 11.08 -10.41
C SER A 671 25.88 12.36 -10.15
N PHE A 672 25.67 13.39 -10.96
CA PHE A 672 26.29 14.70 -10.74
C PHE A 672 25.88 15.33 -9.41
N CYS A 673 24.58 15.36 -9.09
CA CYS A 673 24.11 15.98 -7.86
C CYS A 673 24.67 15.27 -6.61
N ARG A 674 24.77 13.93 -6.61
CA ARG A 674 25.43 13.18 -5.52
C ARG A 674 26.90 13.56 -5.37
N ALA A 675 27.65 13.62 -6.47
CA ALA A 675 29.05 14.05 -6.44
C ALA A 675 29.19 15.50 -5.93
N TYR A 676 28.28 16.38 -6.33
CA TYR A 676 28.22 17.77 -5.93
C TYR A 676 27.86 17.94 -4.44
N GLU A 677 26.95 17.13 -3.91
CA GLU A 677 26.64 17.10 -2.47
C GLU A 677 27.86 16.70 -1.64
N GLU A 678 28.56 15.65 -2.05
CA GLU A 678 29.79 15.22 -1.37
C GLU A 678 30.90 16.29 -1.45
N LEU A 679 30.96 17.07 -2.54
CA LEU A 679 31.85 18.22 -2.60
C LEU A 679 31.52 19.28 -1.55
N LEU A 680 30.23 19.59 -1.33
CA LEU A 680 29.84 20.60 -0.34
C LEU A 680 30.24 20.17 1.08
N VAL A 681 30.10 18.88 1.39
CA VAL A 681 30.55 18.29 2.67
C VAL A 681 32.06 18.44 2.82
N ASP A 682 32.83 17.98 1.83
CA ASP A 682 34.30 18.02 1.92
C ASP A 682 34.84 19.45 1.97
N LEU A 683 34.20 20.40 1.27
CA LEU A 683 34.54 21.82 1.34
C LEU A 683 34.23 22.43 2.70
N LEU A 684 33.11 22.02 3.31
CA LEU A 684 32.77 22.43 4.67
C LEU A 684 33.78 21.89 5.68
N ASP A 685 34.44 20.77 5.42
CA ASP A 685 35.47 20.19 6.31
C ASP A 685 36.86 20.83 6.16
N VAL A 686 37.14 21.56 5.08
CA VAL A 686 38.44 22.23 4.89
C VAL A 686 38.71 23.21 6.04
N PRO A 687 39.82 23.08 6.80
CA PRO A 687 40.20 24.05 7.82
C PRO A 687 40.71 25.30 7.10
N LEU A 688 39.83 26.29 6.93
CA LEU A 688 40.15 27.61 6.34
C LEU A 688 40.99 28.46 7.30
N ASP A 689 42.03 27.87 7.86
CA ASP A 689 43.02 28.54 8.68
C ASP A 689 43.79 29.54 7.81
N TRP A 690 44.02 30.74 8.34
CA TRP A 690 44.76 31.77 7.63
C TRP A 690 46.22 31.77 8.09
N TYR A 691 47.09 31.19 7.27
CA TYR A 691 48.53 31.18 7.47
C TYR A 691 49.19 32.37 6.77
N VAL A 692 49.99 33.13 7.52
CA VAL A 692 50.69 34.33 7.06
C VAL A 692 52.18 34.26 7.37
N ARG A 693 52.99 34.89 6.53
CA ARG A 693 54.38 35.21 6.83
C ARG A 693 54.49 36.71 6.97
N LEU A 694 55.05 37.14 8.09
CA LEU A 694 55.10 38.53 8.49
C LEU A 694 56.57 38.98 8.48
N GLU A 695 56.85 40.06 7.77
CA GLU A 695 58.17 40.69 7.80
C GLU A 695 58.43 41.29 9.19
N GLN A 696 59.70 41.36 9.61
CA GLN A 696 60.04 41.95 10.90
C GLN A 696 59.76 43.46 10.89
N GLY A 697 58.97 43.94 11.85
CA GLY A 697 58.54 45.34 11.92
C GLY A 697 57.55 45.61 13.05
N GLU A 698 57.08 46.86 13.15
CA GLU A 698 56.14 47.29 14.21
C GLU A 698 54.82 46.50 14.17
N THR A 699 54.32 46.21 12.97
CA THR A 699 53.12 45.41 12.74
C THR A 699 53.29 43.98 13.24
N HIS A 700 54.42 43.33 12.91
CA HIS A 700 54.76 41.98 13.40
C HIS A 700 54.80 41.94 14.93
N ASP A 701 55.51 42.87 15.56
CA ASP A 701 55.62 42.93 17.01
C ASP A 701 54.28 43.14 17.69
N PHE A 702 53.41 43.97 17.11
CA PHE A 702 52.08 44.22 17.63
C PHE A 702 51.20 42.98 17.54
N VAL A 703 51.11 42.33 16.37
CA VAL A 703 50.20 41.19 16.17
C VAL A 703 50.63 39.98 17.01
N VAL A 704 51.94 39.79 17.22
CA VAL A 704 52.48 38.76 18.12
C VAL A 704 52.23 39.12 19.59
N LYS A 705 52.56 40.34 20.05
CA LYS A 705 52.34 40.78 21.44
C LYS A 705 50.86 40.79 21.85
N ARG A 706 49.95 41.02 20.89
CA ARG A 706 48.50 41.03 21.11
C ARG A 706 47.86 39.65 20.91
N GLU A 707 48.65 38.61 20.67
CA GLU A 707 48.19 37.23 20.47
C GLU A 707 47.15 37.12 19.33
N LEU A 708 47.27 37.95 18.30
CA LEU A 708 46.41 37.91 17.11
C LEU A 708 46.85 36.84 16.12
N VAL A 709 48.09 36.37 16.27
CA VAL A 709 48.69 35.29 15.52
C VAL A 709 49.46 34.36 16.47
N GLU A 710 49.59 33.10 16.09
CA GLU A 710 50.41 32.11 16.81
C GLU A 710 51.45 31.49 15.87
N LEU A 711 52.65 31.20 16.38
CA LEU A 711 53.69 30.55 15.60
C LEU A 711 53.29 29.10 15.31
N VAL A 712 53.33 28.70 14.03
CA VAL A 712 53.06 27.31 13.64
C VAL A 712 54.28 26.45 13.93
N LYS A 713 54.07 25.32 14.61
CA LYS A 713 55.12 24.33 14.87
C LYS A 713 55.29 23.45 13.64
N ASN A 714 56.35 23.71 12.88
CA ASN A 714 56.73 22.95 11.69
C ASN A 714 58.25 22.96 11.49
N ASN A 715 58.72 22.34 10.40
CA ASN A 715 60.14 22.28 10.05
C ASN A 715 60.79 23.66 9.81
N TRP A 716 59.99 24.72 9.66
CA TRP A 716 60.45 26.07 9.34
C TRP A 716 60.39 27.04 10.52
N GLN A 717 59.93 26.61 11.70
CA GLN A 717 59.68 27.47 12.86
C GLN A 717 60.92 28.30 13.29
N ASP A 718 62.12 27.75 13.10
CA ASP A 718 63.41 28.35 13.47
C ASP A 718 64.13 29.01 12.28
N SER A 719 63.43 29.20 11.16
CA SER A 719 63.99 29.75 9.92
C SER A 719 63.36 31.10 9.52
N GLU A 720 63.90 31.74 8.48
CA GLU A 720 63.29 32.91 7.85
C GLU A 720 61.92 32.62 7.20
N HIS A 721 61.58 31.34 7.00
CA HIS A 721 60.32 30.88 6.43
C HIS A 721 59.26 30.52 7.47
N LYS A 722 59.51 30.82 8.75
CA LYS A 722 58.51 30.63 9.80
C LYS A 722 57.19 31.30 9.43
N CYS A 723 56.09 30.62 9.74
CA CYS A 723 54.75 31.10 9.45
C CYS A 723 53.91 31.17 10.72
N TYR A 724 52.88 32.01 10.67
CA TYR A 724 51.97 32.21 11.77
C TYR A 724 50.55 31.89 11.34
N ARG A 725 49.76 31.29 12.24
CA ARG A 725 48.31 31.10 12.08
C ARG A 725 47.59 32.27 12.73
N VAL A 726 46.66 32.90 12.02
CA VAL A 726 45.83 33.97 12.57
C VAL A 726 44.81 33.36 13.54
N THR A 727 44.88 33.74 14.82
CA THR A 727 44.00 33.23 15.89
C THR A 727 42.73 34.08 16.06
N ASN A 728 42.78 35.37 15.69
CA ASN A 728 41.64 36.27 15.74
C ASN A 728 41.49 37.07 14.44
N ILE A 729 40.79 36.48 13.48
CA ILE A 729 40.60 37.04 12.13
C ILE A 729 40.03 38.47 12.17
N VAL A 730 38.98 38.72 12.97
CA VAL A 730 38.29 40.01 13.00
C VAL A 730 39.23 41.13 13.48
N LYS A 731 39.94 40.92 14.58
CA LYS A 731 40.89 41.90 15.11
C LYS A 731 42.10 42.08 14.20
N PHE A 732 42.58 40.99 13.59
CA PHE A 732 43.69 41.01 12.65
C PHE A 732 43.37 41.86 11.42
N THR A 733 42.22 41.63 10.76
CA THR A 733 41.81 42.44 9.59
C THR A 733 41.51 43.90 9.94
N ALA A 734 40.91 44.16 11.10
CA ALA A 734 40.63 45.53 11.55
C ALA A 734 41.93 46.33 11.76
N ARG A 735 42.97 45.67 12.28
CA ARG A 735 44.28 46.27 12.45
C ARG A 735 44.91 46.62 11.11
N LEU A 736 45.02 45.68 10.18
CA LEU A 736 45.61 45.93 8.86
C LEU A 736 44.88 47.05 8.11
N THR A 737 43.55 47.08 8.21
CA THR A 737 42.74 48.16 7.63
C THR A 737 43.03 49.52 8.27
N SER A 738 43.30 49.58 9.57
CA SER A 738 43.62 50.83 10.29
C SER A 738 45.00 51.39 9.94
N GLU A 739 45.92 50.56 9.45
CA GLU A 739 47.29 50.96 9.06
C GLU A 739 47.43 51.25 7.57
N GLU A 740 46.34 51.13 6.81
CA GLU A 740 46.38 51.15 5.34
C GLU A 740 47.35 50.10 4.75
N GLU A 741 47.58 49.00 5.47
CA GLU A 741 48.42 47.89 5.01
C GLU A 741 47.66 46.94 4.07
N GLU A 742 48.40 46.39 3.10
CA GLU A 742 47.85 45.36 2.21
C GLU A 742 47.60 44.07 3.00
N HIS A 743 46.41 43.50 2.83
CA HIS A 743 46.04 42.27 3.52
C HIS A 743 46.81 41.08 2.90
N PRO A 744 47.48 40.24 3.71
CA PRO A 744 48.12 39.04 3.21
C PRO A 744 47.14 38.12 2.48
N LYS A 745 47.58 37.43 1.43
CA LYS A 745 46.73 36.46 0.73
C LYS A 745 46.32 35.31 1.64
N HIS A 746 45.07 34.88 1.54
CA HIS A 746 44.60 33.65 2.15
C HIS A 746 44.74 32.50 1.16
N TYR A 747 45.91 31.86 1.11
CA TYR A 747 46.26 30.90 0.07
C TYR A 747 45.32 29.68 -0.02
N ILE A 748 44.92 29.07 1.11
CA ILE A 748 43.92 27.97 1.09
C ILE A 748 42.60 28.42 0.43
N LEU A 749 42.10 29.60 0.79
CA LEU A 749 40.87 30.16 0.23
C LEU A 749 40.98 30.42 -1.27
N GLU A 750 42.11 30.97 -1.73
CA GLU A 750 42.37 31.19 -3.15
C GLU A 750 42.50 29.86 -3.91
N THR A 751 43.16 28.85 -3.33
CA THR A 751 43.19 27.50 -3.90
C THR A 751 41.79 26.93 -4.06
N VAL A 752 40.93 27.01 -3.03
CA VAL A 752 39.54 26.56 -3.10
C VAL A 752 38.78 27.27 -4.22
N LYS A 753 38.91 28.60 -4.35
CA LYS A 753 38.28 29.34 -5.46
C LYS A 753 38.75 28.86 -6.83
N ASN A 754 40.04 28.63 -7.01
CA ASN A 754 40.60 28.17 -8.28
C ASN A 754 40.13 26.75 -8.65
N LEU A 755 40.01 25.86 -7.66
CA LEU A 755 39.47 24.52 -7.84
C LEU A 755 37.98 24.58 -8.23
N LEU A 756 37.18 25.40 -7.55
CA LEU A 756 35.76 25.61 -7.88
C LEU A 756 35.57 26.22 -9.27
N ASN A 757 36.40 27.20 -9.64
CA ASN A 757 36.42 27.76 -10.98
C ASN A 757 36.76 26.70 -12.03
N SER A 758 37.69 25.79 -11.73
CA SER A 758 38.03 24.68 -12.64
C SER A 758 36.86 23.74 -12.88
N ILE A 759 36.09 23.41 -11.83
CA ILE A 759 34.84 22.63 -11.95
C ILE A 759 33.82 23.38 -12.80
N TYR A 760 33.56 24.65 -12.50
CA TYR A 760 32.59 25.46 -13.23
C TYR A 760 32.98 25.67 -14.70
N ASN A 761 34.26 25.86 -14.99
CA ASN A 761 34.79 25.97 -16.34
C ASN A 761 34.53 24.70 -17.16
N MET A 762 34.62 23.51 -16.55
CA MET A 762 34.26 22.26 -17.24
C MET A 762 32.76 22.17 -17.54
N MET A 763 31.91 22.65 -16.64
CA MET A 763 30.44 22.69 -16.86
C MET A 763 30.06 23.60 -18.05
N MET A 764 30.84 24.65 -18.28
CA MET A 764 30.60 25.66 -19.31
C MET A 764 31.43 25.48 -20.59
N ALA A 765 32.35 24.52 -20.63
CA ALA A 765 33.26 24.32 -21.74
C ALA A 765 32.51 23.94 -23.03
N GLY A 766 32.58 24.80 -24.06
CA GLY A 766 31.91 24.56 -25.34
C GLY A 766 32.67 23.57 -26.25
N ASN A 767 34.00 23.64 -26.27
CA ASN A 767 34.85 22.86 -27.16
C ASN A 767 36.12 22.39 -26.44
N TRP A 768 36.65 21.23 -26.86
CA TRP A 768 38.00 20.78 -26.53
C TRP A 768 39.04 21.63 -27.27
N LYS A 769 40.32 21.53 -26.90
CA LYS A 769 41.42 22.27 -27.53
C LYS A 769 41.47 22.09 -29.06
N GLY A 770 41.03 20.94 -29.57
CA GLY A 770 40.98 20.62 -31.00
C GLY A 770 39.76 21.19 -31.74
N GLY A 771 38.90 21.97 -31.09
CA GLY A 771 37.67 22.51 -31.67
C GLY A 771 36.48 21.53 -31.69
N ALA A 772 36.68 20.28 -31.26
CA ALA A 772 35.60 19.32 -31.09
C ALA A 772 34.63 19.80 -30.00
N ARG A 773 33.34 19.88 -30.33
CA ARG A 773 32.29 20.36 -29.42
C ARG A 773 32.06 19.35 -28.29
N LEU A 774 32.00 19.83 -27.05
CA LEU A 774 31.53 19.02 -25.93
C LEU A 774 30.02 18.93 -25.97
N THR A 775 29.51 17.71 -25.86
CA THR A 775 28.09 17.47 -25.59
C THR A 775 27.75 17.88 -24.17
N GLU A 776 26.47 18.12 -23.89
CA GLU A 776 26.01 18.45 -22.54
C GLU A 776 26.26 17.31 -21.55
N LEU A 777 26.21 16.06 -22.02
CA LEU A 777 26.59 14.87 -21.25
C LEU A 777 28.09 14.88 -20.89
N GLU A 778 28.97 15.18 -21.85
CA GLU A 778 30.41 15.29 -21.59
C GLU A 778 30.74 16.44 -20.65
N GLN A 779 30.00 17.55 -20.70
CA GLN A 779 30.15 18.68 -19.75
C GLN A 779 29.83 18.23 -18.32
N ILE A 780 28.67 17.59 -18.11
CA ILE A 780 28.27 17.07 -16.80
C ILE A 780 29.26 15.99 -16.32
N SER A 781 29.59 15.03 -17.17
CA SER A 781 30.52 13.94 -16.84
C SER A 781 31.91 14.48 -16.48
N SER A 782 32.39 15.49 -17.21
CA SER A 782 33.67 16.12 -16.95
C SER A 782 33.67 16.91 -15.65
N ALA A 783 32.58 17.62 -15.34
CA ALA A 783 32.41 18.30 -14.07
C ALA A 783 32.37 17.30 -12.89
N SER A 784 31.61 16.20 -13.00
CA SER A 784 31.59 15.14 -11.98
C SER A 784 32.98 14.53 -11.75
N LEU A 785 33.73 14.25 -12.81
CA LEU A 785 35.11 13.75 -12.71
C LEU A 785 36.04 14.78 -12.07
N MET A 786 35.89 16.06 -12.42
CA MET A 786 36.64 17.15 -11.81
C MET A 786 36.34 17.24 -10.31
N ILE A 787 35.07 17.16 -9.91
CA ILE A 787 34.64 17.14 -8.51
C ILE A 787 35.34 16.00 -7.76
N ALA A 788 35.30 14.77 -8.28
CA ALA A 788 35.93 13.62 -7.64
C ALA A 788 37.45 13.78 -7.49
N SER A 789 38.12 14.43 -8.46
CA SER A 789 39.55 14.70 -8.40
C SER A 789 39.88 15.82 -7.40
N VAL A 790 39.11 16.92 -7.41
CA VAL A 790 39.23 18.04 -6.46
C VAL A 790 39.03 17.55 -5.02
N ARG A 791 38.01 16.75 -4.75
CA ARG A 791 37.77 16.20 -3.41
C ARG A 791 38.98 15.44 -2.86
N SER A 792 39.70 14.73 -3.73
CA SER A 792 40.91 14.00 -3.34
C SER A 792 42.09 14.92 -2.99
N CYS A 793 42.09 16.19 -3.43
CA CYS A 793 43.14 17.15 -3.08
C CYS A 793 42.80 18.02 -1.86
N LEU A 794 41.51 18.23 -1.54
CA LEU A 794 41.06 19.10 -0.45
C LEU A 794 41.68 18.74 0.92
N ILE A 795 41.83 17.45 1.22
CA ILE A 795 42.35 16.96 2.50
C ILE A 795 43.79 17.41 2.79
N TYR A 796 44.53 17.78 1.75
CA TYR A 796 45.94 18.15 1.87
C TYR A 796 46.17 19.67 1.87
N LEU A 797 45.11 20.48 1.74
CA LEU A 797 45.25 21.94 1.80
C LEU A 797 45.76 22.42 3.17
N LYS A 798 45.55 21.61 4.22
CA LYS A 798 46.08 21.84 5.57
C LYS A 798 47.62 21.84 5.66
N GLU A 799 48.33 21.36 4.64
CA GLU A 799 49.80 21.30 4.60
C GLU A 799 50.43 22.60 4.08
N GLN A 800 49.64 23.65 3.80
CA GLN A 800 50.16 24.97 3.45
C GLN A 800 51.35 25.42 4.34
N PRO A 801 51.31 25.34 5.70
CA PRO A 801 52.40 25.82 6.53
C PRO A 801 53.74 25.10 6.28
N ASP A 802 53.73 23.86 5.76
CA ASP A 802 54.94 23.08 5.51
C ASP A 802 55.66 23.47 4.21
N ASN A 803 55.06 24.36 3.42
CA ASN A 803 55.61 24.77 2.13
C ASN A 803 56.54 25.98 2.28
N ILE A 804 57.75 25.88 1.71
CA ILE A 804 58.74 26.98 1.67
C ILE A 804 58.21 28.20 0.90
N ASN A 805 57.38 28.02 -0.12
CA ASN A 805 56.84 29.13 -0.90
C ASN A 805 55.32 28.98 -1.06
N PHE A 806 54.56 29.92 -0.50
CA PHE A 806 53.10 29.89 -0.55
C PHE A 806 52.52 30.16 -1.95
N ASP A 807 53.20 30.93 -2.80
CA ASP A 807 52.80 31.09 -4.20
C ASP A 807 53.03 29.80 -4.99
N LYS A 808 54.13 29.07 -4.72
CA LYS A 808 54.38 27.75 -5.31
C LYS A 808 53.34 26.72 -4.84
N TYR A 809 52.99 26.75 -3.55
CA TYR A 809 51.90 25.94 -2.99
C TYR A 809 50.58 26.18 -3.75
N LEU A 810 50.21 27.44 -3.98
CA LEU A 810 49.00 27.77 -4.74
C LEU A 810 49.07 27.24 -6.18
N GLU A 811 50.22 27.41 -6.83
CA GLU A 811 50.44 26.90 -8.18
C GLU A 811 50.29 25.38 -8.26
N GLU A 812 50.95 24.63 -7.36
CA GLU A 812 50.94 23.16 -7.33
C GLU A 812 49.55 22.60 -7.02
N ASN A 813 48.77 23.27 -6.17
CA ASN A 813 47.44 22.80 -5.78
C ASN A 813 46.32 23.24 -6.74
N SER A 814 46.51 24.26 -7.59
CA SER A 814 45.47 24.77 -8.50
C SER A 814 45.74 24.56 -10.00
N LYS A 815 46.97 24.81 -10.46
CA LYS A 815 47.34 24.82 -11.89
C LYS A 815 47.13 23.47 -12.63
N PRO A 816 47.32 22.30 -11.99
CA PRO A 816 47.00 21.03 -12.65
C PRO A 816 45.56 20.97 -13.13
N PHE A 817 44.61 21.48 -12.33
CA PHE A 817 43.19 21.48 -12.65
C PHE A 817 42.81 22.55 -13.67
N GLU A 818 43.31 23.77 -13.49
CA GLU A 818 43.03 24.91 -14.39
C GLU A 818 43.43 24.62 -15.84
N THR A 819 44.50 23.86 -16.04
CA THR A 819 45.04 23.62 -17.39
C THR A 819 44.43 22.42 -18.10
N LEU A 820 43.58 21.61 -17.45
CA LEU A 820 42.99 20.40 -18.04
C LEU A 820 42.15 20.72 -19.29
N SER A 821 41.17 21.62 -19.16
CA SER A 821 40.25 21.96 -20.25
C SER A 821 40.99 22.50 -21.49
N ALA A 822 42.01 23.32 -21.26
CA ALA A 822 42.83 23.95 -22.29
C ALA A 822 43.83 23.00 -22.96
N LYS A 823 44.08 21.81 -22.39
CA LYS A 823 45.09 20.87 -22.87
C LYS A 823 44.53 19.57 -23.43
N CYS A 824 43.28 19.22 -23.15
CA CYS A 824 42.64 17.99 -23.62
C CYS A 824 41.97 18.20 -25.00
N THR A 825 42.08 17.18 -25.85
CA THR A 825 41.49 17.14 -27.20
C THR A 825 40.23 16.26 -27.29
N SER A 826 39.96 15.45 -26.27
CA SER A 826 38.81 14.55 -26.19
C SER A 826 38.43 14.25 -24.73
N PHE A 827 37.22 13.70 -24.53
CA PHE A 827 36.73 13.27 -23.22
C PHE A 827 37.57 12.12 -22.61
N GLU A 828 37.99 11.14 -23.41
CA GLU A 828 38.83 10.02 -22.93
C GLU A 828 40.21 10.49 -22.48
N GLU A 829 40.80 11.47 -23.18
CA GLU A 829 42.05 12.09 -22.75
C GLU A 829 41.86 12.87 -21.45
N PHE A 830 40.78 13.64 -21.34
CA PHE A 830 40.42 14.35 -20.12
C PHE A 830 40.28 13.38 -18.94
N LYS A 831 39.51 12.31 -19.10
CA LYS A 831 39.31 11.28 -18.07
C LYS A 831 40.64 10.72 -17.56
N LYS A 832 41.55 10.34 -18.47
CA LYS A 832 42.88 9.82 -18.11
C LYS A 832 43.70 10.85 -17.32
N ARG A 833 43.78 12.09 -17.80
CA ARG A 833 44.58 13.14 -17.16
C ARG A 833 44.01 13.58 -15.80
N THR A 834 42.70 13.65 -15.66
CA THR A 834 42.03 13.94 -14.39
C THR A 834 42.28 12.83 -13.36
N LEU A 835 42.32 11.57 -13.80
CA LEU A 835 42.68 10.43 -12.94
C LEU A 835 44.15 10.50 -12.51
N MET A 836 45.06 10.82 -13.44
CA MET A 836 46.49 11.00 -13.12
C MET A 836 46.71 12.11 -12.09
N ILE A 837 45.98 13.23 -12.19
CA ILE A 837 46.05 14.30 -11.19
C ILE A 837 45.62 13.77 -9.83
N LYS A 838 44.49 13.06 -9.77
CA LYS A 838 43.98 12.44 -8.54
C LYS A 838 45.02 11.52 -7.87
N GLU A 839 45.67 10.65 -8.65
CA GLU A 839 46.69 9.72 -8.15
C GLU A 839 48.00 10.41 -7.76
N SER A 840 48.39 11.47 -8.49
CA SER A 840 49.64 12.18 -8.28
C SER A 840 49.73 12.92 -6.94
N PHE A 841 48.63 13.45 -6.42
CA PHE A 841 48.64 14.16 -5.12
C PHE A 841 49.01 13.25 -3.95
N TRP A 842 48.54 12.01 -3.98
CA TRP A 842 48.91 10.99 -2.99
C TRP A 842 50.38 10.59 -3.15
N TYR A 843 50.85 10.40 -4.39
CA TYR A 843 52.22 9.98 -4.67
C TYR A 843 53.26 11.05 -4.30
N ILE A 844 53.05 12.30 -4.72
CA ILE A 844 53.95 13.44 -4.44
C ILE A 844 54.07 13.65 -2.91
N ARG A 845 52.97 13.53 -2.17
CA ARG A 845 52.98 13.74 -0.72
C ARG A 845 53.54 12.57 0.07
N ASN A 846 53.35 11.34 -0.40
CA ASN A 846 54.05 10.18 0.16
C ASN A 846 55.56 10.23 -0.09
N GLN A 847 56.02 10.75 -1.24
CA GLN A 847 57.46 10.96 -1.46
C GLN A 847 58.05 11.99 -0.51
N ASN A 848 57.33 13.10 -0.25
CA ASN A 848 57.73 14.10 0.74
C ASN A 848 57.72 13.55 2.18
N ALA A 849 56.76 12.68 2.52
CA ALA A 849 56.70 12.03 3.84
C ALA A 849 57.79 10.96 4.07
N ILE A 850 58.26 10.33 2.99
CA ILE A 850 59.35 9.32 3.02
C ILE A 850 60.74 9.99 3.00
N GLY A 851 60.81 11.32 2.86
CA GLY A 851 62.09 12.05 2.89
C GLY A 851 63.01 11.70 1.72
N ILE A 852 62.45 11.43 0.53
CA ILE A 852 63.27 11.27 -0.68
C ILE A 852 63.51 12.67 -1.26
N ASP A 853 64.34 13.44 -0.56
CA ASP A 853 64.89 14.72 -1.05
C ASP A 853 66.24 14.54 -1.79
N GLU A 854 66.59 13.32 -2.21
CA GLU A 854 67.77 13.07 -3.05
C GLU A 854 67.47 12.10 -4.20
N ALA A 855 67.19 12.67 -5.39
CA ALA A 855 67.45 12.06 -6.70
C ALA A 855 67.71 13.15 -7.75
#